data_AF-A0A250IVR5-F1
#
_entry.id   AF-A0A250IVR5-F1
#
_cell.length_a   1.000
_cell.length_b   1.000
_cell.length_c   1.000
_cell.angle_alpha   90.00
_cell.angle_beta   90.00
_cell.angle_gamma   90.00
#
_symmetry.space_group_name_H-M   'P 1'
#
loop_
_entity.id
_entity.type
_entity.pdbx_description
1 polymer ?
#
loop_
_entity_poly.entity_id
_entity_poly.type
_entity_poly.pdbx_seq_one_letter_code
_entity_poly.pdbx_strand_id
1 'polypeptide(L)'
;MRKHILLTMGVVLAALVTLVGWRLSHRGEPPPVPRPEPVALPAQPPVTVTHPDVAVSFDLRLHPRIPGAERGTPLEGTARFALTNPRTGEPLRGVRPLGWLNRRAHGQAAPDEATCKERIQTYLGGFLAARADANLNSYLFLTLNHDQTLSVIDPQISLDRTKLQNLVSLGGEPADWALPPDMRALFLSIPVHGTVSVVDLRRFVVVRNVHVGKNPGRLAVSPDGRTVWVANEADGTVSVIDTASYQVLRTLEVGGGGHAFAFSDGGRTAWVSSSEGEALVAVDVSSLEETGRVEVGRGVGSLAYSEVAKALYAVQERTHEALVVDTTRREVARHIPLAPSPGMLRFDNSGRWAFVLYPHGDRVDVLDAASSQLAHTLTGFSQPDQLLFTSAYAYVRNTEDARVSLIELASLAREGKPSIAQVAMGQKKPSESRGLGRAPPFAVMPEGNSAIIAGTADRALFLYSEGMMAPRGSLLNYGREPKAVLVLDRSLHEVEPGVFTAEAVVRENGPHDVYFLLDNPRTVVCLEWDVQGIPEDVSAVGKLPLALTPEFNPSTPLSPGVSTPLRFRLSPLPDAKDPRPVRAEEVRVLMFRPPSGRWLQRPAPRRVEEGLFEVEVTPSEPGQYQLLVGVEGRGAPFGVLPHFTLSVQPTLAARPSPEAPQ
;
A
#
# COMPACT_ATOMS: atom_id res chain seq x y z
N MET A 1 -64.05 32.92 -53.73
CA MET A 1 -64.30 34.37 -53.97
C MET A 1 -62.97 35.10 -53.97
N ARG A 2 -62.71 35.87 -55.02
CA ARG A 2 -61.53 36.74 -55.22
C ARG A 2 -61.43 37.81 -54.13
N LYS A 3 -60.20 38.18 -53.72
CA LYS A 3 -59.64 39.54 -53.91
C LYS A 3 -58.18 39.62 -53.45
N HIS A 4 -57.34 40.03 -54.39
CA HIS A 4 -55.95 40.46 -54.23
C HIS A 4 -55.86 41.87 -53.63
N ILE A 5 -54.75 42.16 -52.93
CA ILE A 5 -54.10 43.49 -52.94
C ILE A 5 -52.58 43.26 -53.14
N LEU A 6 -52.08 43.92 -54.20
CA LEU A 6 -50.68 44.11 -54.62
C LEU A 6 -49.97 45.14 -53.70
N LEU A 7 -48.67 45.45 -53.67
CA LEU A 7 -47.52 45.49 -54.59
C LEU A 7 -46.29 45.64 -53.65
N THR A 8 -45.07 45.16 -53.93
CA THR A 8 -44.09 45.88 -54.78
C THR A 8 -42.90 44.98 -55.22
N MET A 9 -42.57 45.09 -56.52
CA MET A 9 -41.27 45.04 -57.24
C MET A 9 -40.13 44.12 -56.73
N GLY A 10 -39.41 43.35 -57.56
CA GLY A 10 -39.38 43.18 -59.02
C GLY A 10 -38.25 42.22 -59.47
N VAL A 11 -38.59 41.34 -60.43
CA VAL A 11 -37.85 40.85 -61.65
C VAL A 11 -36.30 40.90 -61.62
N VAL A 12 -35.58 39.76 -61.45
CA VAL A 12 -35.05 38.76 -62.44
C VAL A 12 -33.67 39.11 -63.06
N LEU A 13 -32.73 38.16 -62.84
CA LEU A 13 -31.48 37.76 -63.58
C LEU A 13 -30.57 38.85 -64.20
N ALA A 14 -29.23 38.85 -64.06
CA ALA A 14 -28.29 37.75 -64.25
C ALA A 14 -26.85 38.15 -63.81
N ALA A 15 -26.00 37.12 -63.73
CA ALA A 15 -24.53 37.11 -63.90
C ALA A 15 -23.63 37.08 -62.64
N LEU A 16 -23.00 35.91 -62.47
CA LEU A 16 -21.67 35.57 -61.93
C LEU A 16 -21.01 36.56 -60.95
N VAL A 17 -20.74 36.11 -59.72
CA VAL A 17 -19.39 35.97 -59.13
C VAL A 17 -19.47 35.03 -57.92
N THR A 18 -18.47 34.16 -57.84
CA THR A 18 -18.15 33.10 -56.87
C THR A 18 -18.49 33.36 -55.39
N LEU A 19 -19.21 32.42 -54.76
CA LEU A 19 -19.24 32.25 -53.31
C LEU A 19 -18.64 30.89 -52.95
N VAL A 20 -17.44 30.97 -52.38
CA VAL A 20 -16.66 29.91 -51.77
C VAL A 20 -17.54 29.19 -50.74
N GLY A 21 -17.79 27.89 -51.00
CA GLY A 21 -18.40 27.01 -50.02
C GLY A 21 -17.50 26.90 -48.80
N TRP A 22 -17.97 27.41 -47.66
CA TRP A 22 -17.44 27.05 -46.35
C TRP A 22 -17.75 25.58 -46.09
N ARG A 23 -16.86 24.70 -46.56
CA ARG A 23 -16.72 23.35 -46.02
C ARG A 23 -16.27 23.50 -44.56
N LEU A 24 -17.17 23.18 -43.63
CA LEU A 24 -16.78 22.80 -42.27
C LEU A 24 -15.83 21.60 -42.40
N SER A 25 -14.54 21.89 -42.35
CA SER A 25 -13.50 20.89 -42.20
C SER A 25 -13.77 20.18 -40.88
N HIS A 26 -14.20 18.92 -40.94
CA HIS A 26 -13.94 17.99 -39.85
C HIS A 26 -12.46 18.10 -39.52
N ARG A 27 -12.15 18.68 -38.36
CA ARG A 27 -10.85 18.43 -37.73
C ARG A 27 -10.88 16.95 -37.38
N GLY A 28 -10.22 16.14 -38.21
CA GLY A 28 -9.93 14.77 -37.84
C GLY A 28 -9.28 14.77 -36.46
N GLU A 29 -9.60 13.78 -35.65
CA GLU A 29 -8.85 13.52 -34.42
C GLU A 29 -7.35 13.59 -34.74
N PRO A 30 -6.55 14.27 -33.89
CA PRO A 30 -5.11 14.19 -34.05
C PRO A 30 -4.75 12.69 -34.07
N PRO A 31 -3.89 12.24 -35.00
CA PRO A 31 -3.47 10.85 -35.02
C PRO A 31 -2.95 10.51 -33.62
N PRO A 32 -3.28 9.31 -33.08
CA PRO A 32 -2.77 8.90 -31.78
C PRO A 32 -1.26 9.08 -31.83
N VAL A 33 -0.72 9.93 -30.94
CA VAL A 33 0.71 10.10 -30.80
C VAL A 33 1.27 8.69 -30.59
N PRO A 34 2.15 8.18 -31.47
CA PRO A 34 2.67 6.83 -31.32
C PRO A 34 3.28 6.73 -29.93
N ARG A 35 2.74 5.84 -29.09
CA ARG A 35 3.32 5.57 -27.78
C ARG A 35 4.75 5.13 -28.07
N PRO A 36 5.76 5.84 -27.55
CA PRO A 36 7.12 5.54 -27.91
C PRO A 36 7.43 4.14 -27.36
N GLU A 37 7.90 3.25 -28.23
CA GLU A 37 8.05 1.83 -27.91
C GLU A 37 9.06 1.64 -26.77
N PRO A 38 8.76 0.78 -25.78
CA PRO A 38 9.69 0.54 -24.68
C PRO A 38 11.00 -0.07 -25.18
N VAL A 39 12.13 0.43 -24.68
CA VAL A 39 13.44 -0.14 -25.00
C VAL A 39 13.61 -1.43 -24.19
N ALA A 40 13.71 -2.57 -24.89
CA ALA A 40 13.99 -3.86 -24.28
C ALA A 40 15.39 -3.89 -23.67
N LEU A 41 15.51 -4.44 -22.45
CA LEU A 41 16.76 -4.56 -21.70
C LEU A 41 17.39 -5.96 -21.91
N PRO A 42 18.72 -6.11 -21.73
CA PRO A 42 19.37 -7.40 -21.91
C PRO A 42 18.81 -8.45 -20.94
N ALA A 43 18.45 -9.61 -21.47
CA ALA A 43 18.04 -10.76 -20.66
C ALA A 43 19.27 -11.57 -20.26
N GLN A 44 19.36 -11.95 -18.99
CA GLN A 44 20.43 -12.80 -18.43
C GLN A 44 19.85 -14.14 -17.96
N PRO A 45 20.60 -15.24 -18.08
CA PRO A 45 20.17 -16.53 -17.53
C PRO A 45 20.13 -16.47 -15.99
N PRO A 46 19.21 -17.21 -15.34
CA PRO A 46 19.18 -17.29 -13.88
C PRO A 46 20.48 -17.88 -13.29
N VAL A 47 20.88 -17.38 -12.13
CA VAL A 47 22.02 -17.91 -11.35
C VAL A 47 21.50 -18.87 -10.31
N THR A 48 22.06 -20.08 -10.23
CA THR A 48 21.60 -21.12 -9.30
C THR A 48 22.70 -21.53 -8.33
N VAL A 49 22.36 -21.58 -7.04
CA VAL A 49 23.21 -22.14 -5.98
C VAL A 49 22.46 -23.29 -5.31
N THR A 50 23.15 -24.42 -5.14
CA THR A 50 22.58 -25.61 -4.50
C THR A 50 23.09 -25.73 -3.07
N HIS A 51 22.20 -25.65 -2.09
CA HIS A 51 22.44 -25.97 -0.68
C HIS A 51 21.85 -27.36 -0.37
N PRO A 52 22.36 -28.12 0.63
CA PRO A 52 21.80 -29.41 1.03
C PRO A 52 20.28 -29.45 1.26
N ASP A 53 19.71 -28.34 1.71
CA ASP A 53 18.28 -28.21 2.04
C ASP A 53 17.43 -27.63 0.90
N VAL A 54 18.03 -26.81 0.03
CA VAL A 54 17.32 -26.08 -1.03
C VAL A 54 18.25 -25.71 -2.18
N ALA A 55 17.79 -25.88 -3.41
CA ALA A 55 18.38 -25.25 -4.59
C ALA A 55 17.66 -23.93 -4.87
N VAL A 56 18.42 -22.83 -4.89
CA VAL A 56 17.92 -21.47 -5.07
C VAL A 56 18.40 -20.95 -6.42
N SER A 57 17.46 -20.68 -7.32
CA SER A 57 17.72 -19.98 -8.58
C SER A 57 17.20 -18.57 -8.50
N PHE A 58 18.02 -17.59 -8.90
CA PHE A 58 17.67 -16.17 -8.89
C PHE A 58 17.76 -15.57 -10.30
N ASP A 59 16.76 -14.76 -10.66
CA ASP A 59 16.83 -13.83 -11.78
C ASP A 59 16.20 -12.48 -11.43
N LEU A 60 16.76 -11.39 -11.97
CA LEU A 60 16.20 -10.05 -11.88
C LEU A 60 15.83 -9.55 -13.27
N ARG A 61 14.53 -9.38 -13.52
CA ARG A 61 14.01 -8.88 -14.81
C ARG A 61 13.67 -7.41 -14.69
N LEU A 62 14.50 -6.56 -15.30
CA LEU A 62 14.26 -5.12 -15.30
C LEU A 62 13.11 -4.76 -16.25
N HIS A 63 12.22 -3.89 -15.79
CA HIS A 63 11.12 -3.38 -16.59
C HIS A 63 11.64 -2.49 -17.72
N PRO A 64 11.04 -2.56 -18.93
CA PRO A 64 11.39 -1.69 -20.04
C PRO A 64 11.23 -0.20 -19.71
N ARG A 65 12.11 0.65 -20.27
CA ARG A 65 12.00 2.10 -20.06
C ARG A 65 10.86 2.71 -20.86
N ILE A 66 10.14 3.64 -20.23
CA ILE A 66 9.30 4.61 -20.94
C ILE A 66 10.23 5.64 -21.60
N PRO A 67 10.14 5.85 -22.93
CA PRO A 67 10.95 6.86 -23.60
C PRO A 67 10.69 8.27 -23.04
N GLY A 68 11.75 9.00 -22.70
CA GLY A 68 11.67 10.32 -22.07
C GLY A 68 11.79 10.33 -20.54
N ALA A 69 11.92 9.17 -19.89
CA ALA A 69 12.28 9.11 -18.46
C ALA A 69 13.59 9.86 -18.19
N GLU A 70 13.61 10.67 -17.13
CA GLU A 70 14.77 11.47 -16.76
C GLU A 70 16.03 10.60 -16.58
N ARG A 71 17.19 11.11 -16.97
CA ARG A 71 18.46 10.41 -16.75
C ARG A 71 18.70 10.25 -15.24
N GLY A 72 19.09 9.04 -14.81
CA GLY A 72 19.32 8.68 -13.40
C GLY A 72 18.08 8.15 -12.64
N THR A 73 16.94 7.96 -13.30
CA THR A 73 15.79 7.30 -12.67
C THR A 73 16.13 5.83 -12.36
N PRO A 74 15.92 5.37 -11.11
CA PRO A 74 16.08 3.97 -10.76
C PRO A 74 15.28 3.07 -11.71
N LEU A 75 15.84 1.92 -12.06
CA LEU A 75 15.09 0.92 -12.81
C LEU A 75 14.34 0.03 -11.83
N GLU A 76 13.07 -0.16 -12.15
CA GLU A 76 12.23 -1.15 -11.49
C GLU A 76 12.46 -2.49 -12.17
N GLY A 77 12.41 -3.56 -11.40
CA GLY A 77 12.43 -4.91 -11.93
C GLY A 77 11.68 -5.87 -11.03
N THR A 78 11.44 -7.06 -11.54
CA THR A 78 10.89 -8.18 -10.78
C THR A 78 12.06 -9.08 -10.38
N ALA A 79 12.37 -9.12 -9.10
CA ALA A 79 13.25 -10.12 -8.53
C ALA A 79 12.49 -11.45 -8.41
N ARG A 80 13.09 -12.55 -8.87
CA ARG A 80 12.48 -13.88 -8.90
C ARG A 80 13.41 -14.90 -8.27
N PHE A 81 12.88 -15.65 -7.31
CA PHE A 81 13.54 -16.80 -6.68
C PHE A 81 12.75 -18.07 -6.99
N ALA A 82 13.38 -19.04 -7.65
CA ALA A 82 12.82 -20.39 -7.81
C ALA A 82 13.50 -21.34 -6.82
N LEU A 83 12.71 -21.96 -5.95
CA LEU A 83 13.14 -22.82 -4.85
C LEU A 83 12.72 -24.25 -5.14
N THR A 84 13.70 -25.16 -5.17
CA THR A 84 13.45 -26.58 -5.41
C THR A 84 14.18 -27.45 -4.40
N ASN A 85 13.63 -28.64 -4.15
CA ASN A 85 14.31 -29.66 -3.38
C ASN A 85 15.51 -30.19 -4.20
N PRO A 86 16.74 -30.13 -3.67
CA PRO A 86 17.93 -30.51 -4.44
C PRO A 86 17.99 -32.01 -4.78
N ARG A 87 17.23 -32.86 -4.08
CA ARG A 87 17.19 -34.31 -4.30
C ARG A 87 16.09 -34.74 -5.27
N THR A 88 14.90 -34.14 -5.16
CA THR A 88 13.73 -34.54 -5.96
C THR A 88 13.47 -33.62 -7.15
N GLY A 89 14.01 -32.40 -7.14
CA GLY A 89 13.71 -31.35 -8.11
C GLY A 89 12.32 -30.72 -7.93
N GLU A 90 11.55 -31.14 -6.92
CA GLU A 90 10.20 -30.63 -6.69
C GLU A 90 10.22 -29.20 -6.15
N PRO A 91 9.26 -28.35 -6.55
CA PRO A 91 9.17 -26.98 -6.06
C PRO A 91 8.82 -26.94 -4.56
N LEU A 92 9.53 -26.11 -3.81
CA LEU A 92 9.26 -25.88 -2.39
C LEU A 92 8.14 -24.85 -2.22
N ARG A 93 6.98 -25.29 -1.74
CA ARG A 93 5.77 -24.44 -1.59
C ARG A 93 5.50 -24.10 -0.14
N GLY A 94 4.77 -22.99 0.10
CA GLY A 94 4.35 -22.60 1.45
C GLY A 94 5.51 -22.25 2.39
N VAL A 95 6.69 -22.01 1.82
CA VAL A 95 7.88 -21.53 2.54
C VAL A 95 7.92 -20.01 2.54
N ARG A 96 8.77 -19.43 3.39
CA ARG A 96 8.92 -17.98 3.54
C ARG A 96 10.37 -17.57 3.28
N PRO A 97 10.70 -17.24 2.03
CA PRO A 97 12.00 -16.69 1.72
C PRO A 97 12.05 -15.21 2.06
N LEU A 98 13.23 -14.76 2.48
CA LEU A 98 13.58 -13.36 2.61
C LEU A 98 14.75 -13.04 1.66
N GLY A 99 14.72 -11.87 1.05
CA GLY A 99 15.70 -11.46 0.04
C GLY A 99 16.17 -10.02 0.17
N TRP A 100 17.45 -9.77 -0.11
CA TRP A 100 18.04 -8.44 -0.20
C TRP A 100 19.04 -8.38 -1.35
N LEU A 101 19.13 -7.22 -2.01
CA LEU A 101 20.16 -6.94 -2.99
C LEU A 101 21.00 -5.76 -2.50
N ASN A 102 22.31 -5.88 -2.64
CA ASN A 102 23.23 -4.80 -2.34
C ASN A 102 24.33 -4.73 -3.40
N ARG A 103 24.66 -3.53 -3.86
CA ARG A 103 25.77 -3.32 -4.78
C ARG A 103 27.07 -3.71 -4.11
N ARG A 104 27.92 -4.44 -4.83
CA ARG A 104 29.28 -4.73 -4.40
C ARG A 104 30.17 -3.53 -4.68
N ALA A 105 30.91 -3.05 -3.68
CA ALA A 105 31.83 -1.95 -3.91
C ALA A 105 32.97 -2.39 -4.83
N HIS A 106 33.48 -1.44 -5.63
CA HIS A 106 34.56 -1.72 -6.57
C HIS A 106 35.81 -2.26 -5.85
N GLY A 107 36.30 -3.43 -6.28
CA GLY A 107 37.48 -4.09 -5.70
C GLY A 107 37.20 -4.93 -4.45
N GLN A 108 35.95 -5.02 -3.97
CA GLN A 108 35.58 -6.02 -2.97
C GLN A 108 35.38 -7.39 -3.61
N ALA A 109 35.83 -8.43 -2.91
CA ALA A 109 35.53 -9.82 -3.27
C ALA A 109 34.06 -10.14 -2.94
N ALA A 110 33.52 -11.18 -3.58
CA ALA A 110 32.22 -11.71 -3.23
C ALA A 110 32.20 -12.17 -1.76
N PRO A 111 31.08 -11.99 -1.04
CA PRO A 111 30.97 -12.38 0.36
C PRO A 111 31.07 -13.90 0.50
N ASP A 112 31.86 -14.35 1.47
CA ASP A 112 31.85 -15.75 1.91
C ASP A 112 30.60 -16.05 2.78
N GLU A 113 30.41 -17.32 3.15
CA GLU A 113 29.24 -17.74 3.92
C GLU A 113 29.11 -17.02 5.27
N ALA A 114 30.23 -16.75 5.95
CA ALA A 114 30.24 -16.06 7.23
C ALA A 114 29.81 -14.60 7.08
N THR A 115 30.39 -13.89 6.10
CA THR A 115 30.05 -12.49 5.77
C THR A 115 28.59 -12.39 5.32
N CYS A 116 28.13 -13.36 4.52
CA CYS A 116 26.74 -13.46 4.08
C CYS A 116 25.76 -13.50 5.26
N LYS A 117 26.04 -14.37 6.23
CA LYS A 117 25.22 -14.54 7.44
C LYS A 117 25.21 -13.28 8.31
N GLU A 118 26.36 -12.65 8.52
CA GLU A 118 26.48 -11.40 9.28
C GLU A 118 25.69 -10.26 8.63
N ARG A 119 25.75 -10.14 7.30
CA ARG A 119 25.01 -9.13 6.55
C ARG A 119 23.50 -9.30 6.66
N ILE A 120 23.00 -10.54 6.53
CA ILE A 120 21.57 -10.86 6.73
C ILE A 120 21.12 -10.52 8.15
N GLN A 121 21.91 -10.86 9.17
CA GLN A 121 21.60 -10.49 10.56
C GLN A 121 21.48 -8.98 10.75
N THR A 122 22.34 -8.22 10.06
CA THR A 122 22.31 -6.76 10.07
C THR A 122 21.02 -6.23 9.44
N TYR A 123 20.59 -6.80 8.31
CA TYR A 123 19.34 -6.43 7.64
C TYR A 123 18.09 -6.76 8.47
N LEU A 124 18.06 -7.92 9.12
CA LEU A 124 16.98 -8.30 10.04
C LEU A 124 16.87 -7.34 11.23
N GLY A 125 17.96 -6.67 11.61
CA GLY A 125 17.98 -5.67 12.67
C GLY A 125 17.25 -4.35 12.33
N GLY A 126 16.95 -4.08 11.06
CA GLY A 126 16.16 -2.90 10.66
C GLY A 126 16.84 -1.54 10.87
N PHE A 127 18.17 -1.52 10.98
CA PHE A 127 18.92 -0.29 11.27
C PHE A 127 18.99 0.65 10.06
N LEU A 128 18.75 1.94 10.29
CA LEU A 128 18.79 2.98 9.25
C LEU A 128 20.13 3.01 8.49
N ALA A 129 21.24 2.78 9.20
CA ALA A 129 22.60 2.87 8.66
C ALA A 129 23.04 1.63 7.86
N ALA A 130 22.27 0.54 7.89
CA ALA A 130 22.65 -0.74 7.28
C ALA A 130 21.53 -1.30 6.41
N ARG A 131 20.99 -0.46 5.52
CA ARG A 131 19.97 -0.87 4.56
C ARG A 131 20.60 -1.57 3.36
N ALA A 132 19.86 -2.53 2.82
CA ALA A 132 20.12 -3.05 1.49
C ALA A 132 19.66 -2.02 0.45
N ASP A 133 20.32 -1.99 -0.71
CA ASP A 133 19.90 -1.15 -1.84
C ASP A 133 18.49 -1.51 -2.32
N ALA A 134 18.16 -2.81 -2.34
CA ALA A 134 16.79 -3.28 -2.45
C ALA A 134 16.46 -4.29 -1.33
N ASN A 135 15.41 -3.99 -0.56
CA ASN A 135 14.84 -4.90 0.43
C ASN A 135 13.58 -5.55 -0.16
N LEU A 136 13.64 -6.85 -0.41
CA LEU A 136 12.55 -7.61 -1.03
C LEU A 136 11.53 -8.13 0.00
N ASN A 137 11.60 -7.64 1.23
CA ASN A 137 10.76 -8.05 2.35
C ASN A 137 9.90 -6.90 2.86
N SER A 138 9.86 -5.78 2.13
CA SER A 138 9.22 -4.54 2.58
C SER A 138 7.71 -4.69 2.63
N TYR A 139 7.09 -4.24 3.71
CA TYR A 139 5.66 -4.02 3.80
C TYR A 139 5.39 -2.77 4.63
N LEU A 140 4.31 -2.06 4.30
CA LEU A 140 3.92 -0.81 4.95
C LEU A 140 2.51 -0.91 5.51
N PHE A 141 2.24 -0.18 6.59
CA PHE A 141 0.88 0.00 7.10
C PHE A 141 0.35 1.34 6.64
N LEU A 142 -0.81 1.32 6.00
CA LEU A 142 -1.57 2.50 5.64
C LEU A 142 -2.74 2.64 6.60
N THR A 143 -2.88 3.78 7.26
CA THR A 143 -4.02 4.04 8.16
C THR A 143 -4.86 5.18 7.65
N LEU A 144 -6.16 4.92 7.52
CA LEU A 144 -7.14 5.95 7.19
C LEU A 144 -7.60 6.64 8.47
N ASN A 145 -7.44 7.94 8.57
CA ASN A 145 -7.71 8.67 9.81
C ASN A 145 -8.96 9.55 9.71
N HIS A 146 -9.57 9.83 10.87
CA HIS A 146 -10.67 10.80 10.99
C HIS A 146 -10.28 12.25 10.65
N ASP A 147 -8.99 12.60 10.67
CA ASP A 147 -8.50 13.95 10.36
C ASP A 147 -8.20 14.16 8.86
N GLN A 148 -8.83 13.37 7.97
CA GLN A 148 -8.68 13.46 6.51
C GLN A 148 -7.26 13.16 6.01
N THR A 149 -6.50 12.40 6.81
CA THR A 149 -5.14 12.00 6.46
C THR A 149 -5.02 10.49 6.26
N LEU A 150 -4.05 10.09 5.45
CA LEU A 150 -3.55 8.73 5.32
C LEU A 150 -2.15 8.68 5.93
N SER A 151 -1.97 7.96 7.04
CA SER A 151 -0.62 7.72 7.57
C SER A 151 0.03 6.56 6.83
N VAL A 152 1.30 6.69 6.49
CA VAL A 152 2.15 5.63 5.93
C VAL A 152 3.19 5.27 6.97
N ILE A 153 3.13 4.05 7.48
CA ILE A 153 3.97 3.58 8.59
C ILE A 153 4.84 2.43 8.09
N ASP A 154 6.16 2.58 8.19
CA ASP A 154 7.13 1.52 7.92
C ASP A 154 7.54 0.83 9.22
N PRO A 155 7.10 -0.42 9.45
CA PRO A 155 7.38 -1.12 10.68
C PRO A 155 8.82 -1.65 10.78
N GLN A 156 9.53 -1.78 9.66
CA GLN A 156 10.87 -2.37 9.57
C GLN A 156 11.96 -1.35 9.86
N ILE A 157 11.68 -0.08 9.62
CA ILE A 157 12.63 1.01 9.84
C ILE A 157 12.38 1.63 11.22
N SER A 158 13.35 1.50 12.13
CA SER A 158 13.33 2.22 13.39
C SER A 158 13.98 3.61 13.24
N LEU A 159 13.19 4.69 13.16
CA LEU A 159 13.67 6.06 13.37
C LEU A 159 13.42 6.47 14.83
N ASP A 160 14.16 5.87 15.78
CA ASP A 160 14.21 6.10 17.24
C ASP A 160 12.88 6.20 18.03
N ARG A 161 11.90 7.02 17.60
CA ARG A 161 10.55 7.20 18.19
C ARG A 161 9.40 7.12 17.19
N THR A 162 9.67 7.12 15.88
CA THR A 162 8.63 7.10 14.86
C THR A 162 8.92 6.11 13.74
N LYS A 163 7.91 5.33 13.39
CA LYS A 163 7.79 4.51 12.18
C LYS A 163 6.96 5.20 11.08
N LEU A 164 6.52 6.46 11.28
CA LEU A 164 5.79 7.24 10.27
C LEU A 164 6.75 7.63 9.16
N GLN A 165 6.50 7.10 7.97
CA GLN A 165 7.22 7.42 6.75
C GLN A 165 6.62 8.64 6.03
N ASN A 166 5.29 8.68 5.92
CA ASN A 166 4.59 9.77 5.22
C ASN A 166 3.21 10.02 5.83
N LEU A 167 2.68 11.21 5.57
CA LEU A 167 1.32 11.62 5.92
C LEU A 167 0.70 12.33 4.73
N VAL A 168 -0.27 11.70 4.09
CA VAL A 168 -0.94 12.23 2.90
C VAL A 168 -2.21 12.95 3.32
N SER A 169 -2.38 14.20 2.89
CA SER A 169 -3.63 14.95 3.06
C SER A 169 -4.59 14.64 1.93
N LEU A 170 -5.84 14.28 2.26
CA LEU A 170 -6.85 13.87 1.28
C LEU A 170 -7.80 15.00 0.86
N GLY A 171 -7.85 16.09 1.63
CA GLY A 171 -8.71 17.25 1.35
C GLY A 171 -10.21 17.06 1.61
N GLY A 172 -10.60 15.89 2.12
CA GLY A 172 -11.96 15.57 2.55
C GLY A 172 -11.98 14.26 3.34
N GLU A 173 -13.05 14.02 4.09
CA GLU A 173 -13.17 12.78 4.85
C GLU A 173 -13.45 11.60 3.91
N PRO A 174 -12.60 10.56 3.91
CA PRO A 174 -12.80 9.38 3.09
C PRO A 174 -13.82 8.42 3.72
N ALA A 175 -14.65 7.79 2.88
CA ALA A 175 -15.63 6.79 3.31
C ALA A 175 -15.09 5.36 3.22
N ASP A 176 -14.52 5.01 2.07
CA ASP A 176 -13.97 3.68 1.77
C ASP A 176 -12.70 3.79 0.91
N TRP A 177 -11.99 2.67 0.76
CA TRP A 177 -10.83 2.56 -0.12
C TRP A 177 -10.86 1.32 -1.00
N ALA A 178 -10.10 1.35 -2.10
CA ALA A 178 -9.88 0.21 -2.96
C ALA A 178 -8.42 0.19 -3.44
N LEU A 179 -7.76 -0.96 -3.25
CA LEU A 179 -6.38 -1.20 -3.65
C LEU A 179 -6.37 -2.25 -4.78
N PRO A 180 -6.04 -1.87 -6.02
CA PRO A 180 -5.84 -2.84 -7.08
C PRO A 180 -4.66 -3.79 -6.79
N PRO A 181 -4.66 -5.01 -7.36
CA PRO A 181 -3.63 -6.02 -7.11
C PRO A 181 -2.20 -5.58 -7.47
N ASP A 182 -2.04 -4.61 -8.38
CA ASP A 182 -0.73 -4.07 -8.75
C ASP A 182 -0.11 -3.18 -7.64
N MET A 183 -0.91 -2.79 -6.66
CA MET A 183 -0.54 -1.96 -5.51
C MET A 183 0.16 -0.64 -5.87
N ARG A 184 -0.10 -0.10 -7.06
CA ARG A 184 0.52 1.15 -7.54
C ARG A 184 -0.22 2.39 -7.09
N ALA A 185 -1.53 2.31 -6.99
CA ALA A 185 -2.40 3.41 -6.59
C ALA A 185 -3.49 2.95 -5.60
N LEU A 186 -3.84 3.82 -4.66
CA LEU A 186 -4.96 3.63 -3.74
C LEU A 186 -6.09 4.58 -4.13
N PHE A 187 -7.29 4.04 -4.30
CA PHE A 187 -8.49 4.81 -4.62
C PHE A 187 -9.30 5.02 -3.35
N LEU A 188 -9.70 6.26 -3.08
CA LEU A 188 -10.40 6.66 -1.85
C LEU A 188 -11.65 7.47 -2.21
N SER A 189 -12.82 7.02 -1.78
CA SER A 189 -14.07 7.76 -2.01
C SER A 189 -14.15 8.94 -1.06
N ILE A 190 -14.42 10.15 -1.59
CA ILE A 190 -14.57 11.39 -0.82
C ILE A 190 -16.01 11.90 -1.00
N PRO A 191 -16.95 11.51 -0.12
CA PRO A 191 -18.38 11.73 -0.32
C PRO A 191 -18.76 13.20 -0.52
N VAL A 192 -18.20 14.09 0.32
CA VAL A 192 -18.53 15.52 0.33
C VAL A 192 -18.18 16.24 -0.97
N HIS A 193 -17.21 15.72 -1.73
CA HIS A 193 -16.76 16.32 -2.98
C HIS A 193 -17.33 15.65 -4.23
N GLY A 194 -17.98 14.49 -4.09
CA GLY A 194 -18.41 13.69 -5.25
C GLY A 194 -17.22 13.19 -6.07
N THR A 195 -16.10 12.85 -5.40
CA THR A 195 -14.86 12.43 -6.06
C THR A 195 -14.29 11.14 -5.49
N VAL A 196 -13.45 10.49 -6.30
CA VAL A 196 -12.49 9.48 -5.85
C VAL A 196 -11.08 10.07 -5.94
N SER A 197 -10.40 10.17 -4.80
CA SER A 197 -8.99 10.59 -4.72
C SER A 197 -8.10 9.39 -5.01
N VAL A 198 -7.14 9.57 -5.92
CA VAL A 198 -6.15 8.57 -6.31
C VAL A 198 -4.81 8.94 -5.70
N VAL A 199 -4.29 8.10 -4.82
CA VAL A 199 -2.99 8.26 -4.17
C VAL A 199 -1.98 7.33 -4.83
N ASP A 200 -0.89 7.88 -5.35
CA ASP A 200 0.25 7.10 -5.83
C ASP A 200 0.99 6.49 -4.64
N LEU A 201 1.10 5.16 -4.59
CA LEU A 201 1.69 4.43 -3.46
C LEU A 201 3.21 4.29 -3.54
N ARG A 202 3.86 4.86 -4.56
CA ARG A 202 5.32 4.98 -4.62
C ARG A 202 5.76 6.32 -4.01
N ARG A 203 5.07 7.40 -4.38
CA ARG A 203 5.37 8.77 -3.95
C ARG A 203 4.57 9.22 -2.73
N PHE A 204 3.48 8.51 -2.41
CA PHE A 204 2.53 8.84 -1.35
C PHE A 204 1.98 10.27 -1.50
N VAL A 205 1.50 10.58 -2.70
CA VAL A 205 0.86 11.86 -3.03
C VAL A 205 -0.44 11.62 -3.78
N VAL A 206 -1.43 12.50 -3.57
CA VAL A 206 -2.64 12.51 -4.39
C VAL A 206 -2.26 12.96 -5.80
N VAL A 207 -2.51 12.11 -6.80
CA VAL A 207 -2.19 12.39 -8.21
C VAL A 207 -3.42 12.78 -9.03
N ARG A 208 -4.61 12.42 -8.58
CA ARG A 208 -5.86 12.72 -9.28
C ARG A 208 -7.04 12.75 -8.32
N ASN A 209 -7.98 13.67 -8.55
CA ASN A 209 -9.33 13.59 -8.01
C ASN A 209 -10.27 13.34 -9.20
N VAL A 210 -10.89 12.16 -9.23
CA VAL A 210 -11.79 11.74 -10.31
C VAL A 210 -13.21 12.11 -9.90
N HIS A 211 -13.88 12.95 -10.69
CA HIS A 211 -15.30 13.25 -10.45
C HIS A 211 -16.17 12.06 -10.82
N VAL A 212 -17.07 11.70 -9.91
CA VAL A 212 -18.05 10.62 -10.04
C VAL A 212 -19.44 11.18 -9.71
N GLY A 213 -20.39 10.36 -9.27
CA GLY A 213 -21.69 10.84 -8.79
C GLY A 213 -21.63 11.39 -7.36
N LYS A 214 -22.79 11.71 -6.81
CA LYS A 214 -22.97 12.25 -5.47
C LYS A 214 -22.83 11.19 -4.39
N ASN A 215 -22.24 11.62 -3.28
CA ASN A 215 -22.01 10.80 -2.10
C ASN A 215 -21.35 9.44 -2.42
N PRO A 216 -20.20 9.42 -3.11
CA PRO A 216 -19.49 8.17 -3.40
C PRO A 216 -19.15 7.45 -2.11
N GLY A 217 -19.63 6.22 -1.97
CA GLY A 217 -19.49 5.41 -0.77
C GLY A 217 -18.54 4.25 -0.99
N ARG A 218 -19.11 3.04 -1.09
CA ARG A 218 -18.37 1.79 -1.26
C ARG A 218 -17.59 1.74 -2.59
N LEU A 219 -16.38 1.18 -2.53
CA LEU A 219 -15.55 0.91 -3.70
C LEU A 219 -15.33 -0.60 -3.86
N ALA A 220 -15.15 -1.06 -5.09
CA ALA A 220 -14.72 -2.42 -5.39
C ALA A 220 -13.78 -2.45 -6.60
N VAL A 221 -12.72 -3.25 -6.54
CA VAL A 221 -11.83 -3.48 -7.69
C VAL A 221 -12.31 -4.72 -8.45
N SER A 222 -12.34 -4.66 -9.78
CA SER A 222 -12.52 -5.88 -10.58
C SER A 222 -11.39 -6.88 -10.33
N PRO A 223 -11.64 -8.21 -10.39
CA PRO A 223 -10.60 -9.21 -10.11
C PRO A 223 -9.36 -9.12 -11.02
N ASP A 224 -9.52 -8.60 -12.24
CA ASP A 224 -8.41 -8.34 -13.16
C ASP A 224 -7.60 -7.06 -12.84
N GLY A 225 -8.02 -6.29 -11.83
CA GLY A 225 -7.37 -5.05 -11.40
C GLY A 225 -7.55 -3.86 -12.33
N ARG A 226 -8.31 -3.99 -13.42
CA ARG A 226 -8.41 -2.95 -14.48
C ARG A 226 -9.41 -1.85 -14.17
N THR A 227 -10.41 -2.13 -13.34
CA THR A 227 -11.47 -1.18 -13.04
C THR A 227 -11.76 -1.05 -11.55
N VAL A 228 -12.15 0.15 -11.13
CA VAL A 228 -12.68 0.45 -9.79
C VAL A 228 -14.13 0.90 -9.93
N TRP A 229 -15.03 0.20 -9.26
CA TRP A 229 -16.46 0.43 -9.25
C TRP A 229 -16.83 1.25 -8.03
N VAL A 230 -17.60 2.32 -8.24
CA VAL A 230 -17.90 3.35 -7.24
C VAL A 230 -19.41 3.44 -7.06
N ALA A 231 -19.88 3.16 -5.85
CA ALA A 231 -21.28 3.35 -5.47
C ALA A 231 -21.60 4.84 -5.29
N ASN A 232 -22.43 5.43 -6.14
CA ASN A 232 -22.89 6.81 -5.97
C ASN A 232 -24.23 6.79 -5.21
N GLU A 233 -24.15 6.67 -3.89
CA GLU A 233 -25.27 6.30 -3.03
C GLU A 233 -26.44 7.30 -3.06
N ALA A 234 -26.20 8.55 -3.47
CA ALA A 234 -27.20 9.61 -3.55
C ALA A 234 -27.71 9.90 -4.97
N ASP A 235 -27.19 9.23 -6.00
CA ASP A 235 -27.60 9.41 -7.41
C ASP A 235 -28.22 8.16 -8.04
N GLY A 236 -28.15 7.01 -7.36
CA GLY A 236 -28.66 5.74 -7.89
C GLY A 236 -27.84 5.16 -9.05
N THR A 237 -26.59 5.59 -9.16
CA THR A 237 -25.67 5.19 -10.21
C THR A 237 -24.41 4.53 -9.66
N VAL A 238 -23.70 3.83 -10.53
CA VAL A 238 -22.35 3.31 -10.28
C VAL A 238 -21.39 3.84 -11.33
N SER A 239 -20.30 4.46 -10.90
CA SER A 239 -19.24 4.89 -11.82
C SER A 239 -18.14 3.84 -11.88
N VAL A 240 -17.65 3.54 -13.09
CA VAL A 240 -16.56 2.60 -13.34
C VAL A 240 -15.34 3.40 -13.79
N ILE A 241 -14.26 3.34 -13.02
CA ILE A 241 -13.00 4.06 -13.25
C ILE A 241 -11.96 3.08 -13.78
N ASP A 242 -11.25 3.46 -14.84
CA ASP A 242 -10.07 2.73 -15.33
C ASP A 242 -8.86 2.98 -14.42
N THR A 243 -8.20 1.91 -13.97
CA THR A 243 -7.09 2.01 -13.02
C THR A 243 -5.80 2.53 -13.62
N ALA A 244 -5.64 2.48 -14.95
CA ALA A 244 -4.43 2.93 -15.63
C ALA A 244 -4.47 4.43 -15.97
N SER A 245 -5.60 4.92 -16.47
CA SER A 245 -5.80 6.30 -16.94
C SER A 245 -6.48 7.21 -15.91
N TYR A 246 -7.06 6.62 -14.84
CA TYR A 246 -7.85 7.33 -13.83
C TYR A 246 -9.04 8.10 -14.41
N GLN A 247 -9.66 7.56 -15.47
CA GLN A 247 -10.83 8.12 -16.13
C GLN A 247 -12.07 7.29 -15.83
N VAL A 248 -13.23 7.94 -15.74
CA VAL A 248 -14.52 7.25 -15.69
C VAL A 248 -14.80 6.69 -17.08
N LEU A 249 -14.85 5.36 -17.20
CA LEU A 249 -15.20 4.65 -18.43
C LEU A 249 -16.72 4.66 -18.68
N ARG A 250 -17.50 4.48 -17.61
CA ARG A 250 -18.95 4.37 -17.68
C ARG A 250 -19.60 4.80 -16.37
N THR A 251 -20.80 5.36 -16.46
CA THR A 251 -21.73 5.48 -15.34
C THR A 251 -22.97 4.63 -15.67
N LEU A 252 -23.34 3.77 -14.72
CA LEU A 252 -24.40 2.76 -14.85
C LEU A 252 -25.58 3.13 -13.96
N GLU A 253 -26.80 3.02 -14.48
CA GLU A 253 -28.04 3.26 -13.73
C GLU A 253 -28.49 1.94 -13.08
N VAL A 254 -28.35 1.84 -11.75
CA VAL A 254 -28.58 0.57 -11.02
C VAL A 254 -29.63 0.67 -9.91
N GLY A 255 -30.18 1.87 -9.68
CA GLY A 255 -31.18 2.15 -8.65
C GLY A 255 -30.57 2.87 -7.44
N GLY A 256 -31.42 3.56 -6.66
CA GLY A 256 -31.04 4.44 -5.54
C GLY A 256 -30.45 3.74 -4.30
N GLY A 257 -29.95 4.55 -3.35
CA GLY A 257 -29.50 4.08 -2.04
C GLY A 257 -28.12 3.40 -2.05
N GLY A 258 -27.86 2.59 -1.03
CA GLY A 258 -26.57 1.92 -0.85
C GLY A 258 -26.38 0.76 -1.83
N HIS A 259 -25.17 0.63 -2.38
CA HIS A 259 -24.83 -0.45 -3.30
C HIS A 259 -23.82 -1.42 -2.70
N ALA A 260 -23.97 -2.70 -3.02
CA ALA A 260 -22.97 -3.72 -2.80
C ALA A 260 -22.54 -4.35 -4.14
N PHE A 261 -21.31 -4.85 -4.16
CA PHE A 261 -20.68 -5.44 -5.34
C PHE A 261 -20.25 -6.87 -5.04
N ALA A 262 -20.45 -7.76 -5.99
CA ALA A 262 -19.82 -9.08 -6.03
C ALA A 262 -19.42 -9.40 -7.47
N PHE A 263 -18.39 -10.22 -7.65
CA PHE A 263 -17.93 -10.65 -8.96
C PHE A 263 -18.10 -12.16 -9.10
N SER A 264 -18.56 -12.63 -10.26
CA SER A 264 -18.71 -14.04 -10.59
C SER A 264 -17.92 -14.41 -11.84
N ASP A 265 -17.84 -15.71 -12.13
CA ASP A 265 -17.31 -16.27 -13.37
C ASP A 265 -15.85 -15.88 -13.65
N GLY A 266 -15.03 -15.88 -12.58
CA GLY A 266 -13.63 -15.44 -12.64
C GLY A 266 -13.47 -13.93 -12.82
N GLY A 267 -14.48 -13.14 -12.46
CA GLY A 267 -14.46 -11.68 -12.57
C GLY A 267 -15.01 -11.11 -13.87
N ARG A 268 -15.65 -11.93 -14.71
CA ARG A 268 -16.26 -11.47 -15.97
C ARG A 268 -17.60 -10.77 -15.78
N THR A 269 -18.33 -11.10 -14.72
CA THR A 269 -19.62 -10.49 -14.42
C THR A 269 -19.57 -9.83 -13.05
N ALA A 270 -19.92 -8.54 -13.02
CA ALA A 270 -20.17 -7.79 -11.81
C ALA A 270 -21.67 -7.84 -11.48
N TRP A 271 -21.98 -8.13 -10.22
CA TRP A 271 -23.32 -8.08 -9.66
C TRP A 271 -23.42 -6.88 -8.73
N VAL A 272 -24.41 -6.04 -8.99
CA VAL A 272 -24.66 -4.82 -8.22
C VAL A 272 -26.03 -4.93 -7.56
N SER A 273 -26.07 -4.77 -6.24
CA SER A 273 -27.33 -4.53 -5.52
C SER A 273 -27.53 -3.04 -5.31
N SER A 274 -28.80 -2.65 -5.17
CA SER A 274 -29.23 -1.32 -4.76
C SER A 274 -30.24 -1.51 -3.63
N SER A 275 -30.06 -0.82 -2.50
CA SER A 275 -30.97 -0.96 -1.36
C SER A 275 -32.39 -0.45 -1.64
N GLU A 276 -32.55 0.48 -2.60
CA GLU A 276 -33.86 0.99 -3.03
C GLU A 276 -34.38 0.32 -4.31
N GLY A 277 -33.50 -0.34 -5.07
CA GLY A 277 -33.84 -1.13 -6.25
C GLY A 277 -34.47 -2.48 -5.91
N GLU A 278 -35.19 -3.06 -6.87
CA GLU A 278 -35.92 -4.34 -6.70
C GLU A 278 -35.17 -5.55 -7.28
N ALA A 279 -34.06 -5.30 -7.98
CA ALA A 279 -33.31 -6.32 -8.70
C ALA A 279 -31.80 -6.19 -8.47
N LEU A 280 -31.11 -7.33 -8.56
CA LEU A 280 -29.66 -7.38 -8.76
C LEU A 280 -29.35 -7.16 -10.23
N VAL A 281 -28.41 -6.27 -10.53
CA VAL A 281 -28.01 -5.95 -11.90
C VAL A 281 -26.71 -6.68 -12.23
N ALA A 282 -26.72 -7.49 -13.29
CA ALA A 282 -25.55 -8.18 -13.82
C ALA A 282 -24.93 -7.35 -14.96
N VAL A 283 -23.64 -7.06 -14.86
CA VAL A 283 -22.90 -6.23 -15.82
C VAL A 283 -21.66 -6.98 -16.28
N ASP A 284 -21.42 -7.04 -17.58
CA ASP A 284 -20.18 -7.59 -18.12
C ASP A 284 -19.03 -6.61 -17.83
N VAL A 285 -17.96 -7.10 -17.20
CA VAL A 285 -16.85 -6.25 -16.72
C VAL A 285 -16.01 -5.69 -17.86
N SER A 286 -15.98 -6.36 -19.01
CA SER A 286 -15.14 -5.94 -20.14
C SER A 286 -15.79 -4.88 -21.02
N SER A 287 -17.08 -5.05 -21.32
CA SER A 287 -17.89 -4.14 -22.14
C SER A 287 -18.59 -3.06 -21.31
N LEU A 288 -18.72 -3.27 -20.00
CA LEU A 288 -19.49 -2.43 -19.08
C LEU A 288 -20.96 -2.32 -19.49
N GLU A 289 -21.48 -3.34 -20.17
CA GLU A 289 -22.89 -3.43 -20.55
C GLU A 289 -23.68 -4.25 -19.54
N GLU A 290 -24.89 -3.79 -19.23
CA GLU A 290 -25.84 -4.57 -18.46
C GLU A 290 -26.23 -5.81 -19.27
N THR A 291 -26.02 -6.99 -18.70
CA THR A 291 -26.33 -8.27 -19.35
C THR A 291 -27.64 -8.86 -18.84
N GLY A 292 -28.17 -8.41 -17.71
CA GLY A 292 -29.48 -8.83 -17.19
C GLY A 292 -29.73 -8.44 -15.74
N ARG A 293 -30.89 -8.87 -15.22
CA ARG A 293 -31.35 -8.57 -13.87
C ARG A 293 -31.97 -9.80 -13.21
N VAL A 294 -31.92 -9.85 -11.88
CA VAL A 294 -32.62 -10.85 -11.05
C VAL A 294 -33.47 -10.12 -10.03
N GLU A 295 -34.78 -10.31 -10.08
CA GLU A 295 -35.72 -9.72 -9.12
C GLU A 295 -35.52 -10.36 -7.74
N VAL A 296 -35.24 -9.54 -6.74
CA VAL A 296 -34.92 -9.94 -5.36
C VAL A 296 -35.69 -9.13 -4.31
N GLY A 297 -36.49 -8.16 -4.75
CA GLY A 297 -37.16 -7.19 -3.90
C GLY A 297 -36.21 -6.15 -3.31
N ARG A 298 -36.78 -5.13 -2.67
CA ARG A 298 -36.02 -4.00 -2.10
C ARG A 298 -35.32 -4.37 -0.82
N GLY A 299 -34.11 -3.84 -0.63
CA GLY A 299 -33.37 -3.87 0.64
C GLY A 299 -32.17 -4.81 0.68
N VAL A 300 -31.60 -5.18 -0.48
CA VAL A 300 -30.36 -5.97 -0.53
C VAL A 300 -29.15 -5.08 -0.22
N GLY A 301 -28.64 -5.17 1.00
CA GLY A 301 -27.52 -4.34 1.48
C GLY A 301 -26.14 -5.00 1.40
N SER A 302 -26.06 -6.33 1.25
CA SER A 302 -24.80 -7.07 1.15
C SER A 302 -24.87 -8.18 0.10
N LEU A 303 -23.78 -8.34 -0.65
CA LEU A 303 -23.59 -9.38 -1.67
C LEU A 303 -22.26 -10.09 -1.43
N ALA A 304 -22.24 -11.41 -1.62
CA ALA A 304 -21.00 -12.16 -1.79
C ALA A 304 -21.22 -13.36 -2.71
N TYR A 305 -20.26 -13.64 -3.58
CA TYR A 305 -20.30 -14.78 -4.48
C TYR A 305 -19.44 -15.93 -3.95
N SER A 306 -19.93 -17.16 -4.05
CA SER A 306 -19.16 -18.37 -3.78
C SER A 306 -18.79 -19.04 -5.10
N GLU A 307 -17.50 -19.09 -5.41
CA GLU A 307 -16.99 -19.84 -6.57
C GLU A 307 -17.25 -21.35 -6.44
N VAL A 308 -17.26 -21.88 -5.21
CA VAL A 308 -17.50 -23.31 -4.95
C VAL A 308 -18.96 -23.67 -5.19
N ALA A 309 -19.90 -22.86 -4.70
CA ALA A 309 -21.34 -23.10 -4.90
C ALA A 309 -21.85 -22.57 -6.24
N LYS A 310 -21.05 -21.77 -6.96
CA LYS A 310 -21.45 -21.04 -8.17
C LYS A 310 -22.75 -20.25 -7.98
N ALA A 311 -22.85 -19.61 -6.83
CA ALA A 311 -24.06 -18.93 -6.40
C ALA A 311 -23.72 -17.61 -5.71
N LEU A 312 -24.57 -16.62 -5.96
CA LEU A 312 -24.51 -15.32 -5.31
C LEU A 312 -25.41 -15.33 -4.08
N TYR A 313 -24.89 -14.91 -2.94
CA TYR A 313 -25.63 -14.76 -1.70
C TYR A 313 -25.91 -13.27 -1.48
N ALA A 314 -27.19 -12.95 -1.33
CA ALA A 314 -27.67 -11.58 -1.16
C ALA A 314 -28.42 -11.46 0.18
N VAL A 315 -27.94 -10.59 1.07
CA VAL A 315 -28.62 -10.32 2.34
C VAL A 315 -29.71 -9.29 2.11
N GLN A 316 -30.95 -9.71 2.33
CA GLN A 316 -32.13 -8.88 2.27
C GLN A 316 -32.49 -8.40 3.69
N GLU A 317 -32.19 -7.14 3.96
CA GLU A 317 -32.32 -6.58 5.30
C GLU A 317 -33.79 -6.42 5.73
N ARG A 318 -34.69 -6.16 4.78
CA ARG A 318 -36.11 -5.86 5.06
C ARG A 318 -36.95 -7.09 5.40
N THR A 319 -36.68 -8.23 4.76
CA THR A 319 -37.39 -9.50 5.00
C THR A 319 -36.60 -10.43 5.91
N HIS A 320 -35.38 -10.04 6.30
CA HIS A 320 -34.50 -10.79 7.20
C HIS A 320 -34.17 -12.18 6.64
N GLU A 321 -33.64 -12.22 5.42
CA GLU A 321 -33.25 -13.47 4.76
C GLU A 321 -31.98 -13.32 3.92
N ALA A 322 -31.27 -14.43 3.70
CA ALA A 322 -30.26 -14.55 2.66
C ALA A 322 -30.87 -15.24 1.44
N LEU A 323 -30.83 -14.55 0.30
CA LEU A 323 -31.25 -15.07 -1.00
C LEU A 323 -30.06 -15.72 -1.68
N VAL A 324 -30.20 -16.98 -2.06
CA VAL A 324 -29.21 -17.71 -2.87
C VAL A 324 -29.66 -17.62 -4.32
N VAL A 325 -28.87 -16.92 -5.13
CA VAL A 325 -29.16 -16.63 -6.53
C VAL A 325 -28.27 -17.49 -7.42
N ASP A 326 -28.90 -18.24 -8.33
CA ASP A 326 -28.20 -18.94 -9.41
C ASP A 326 -27.84 -17.92 -10.49
N THR A 327 -26.54 -17.66 -10.65
CA THR A 327 -26.04 -16.64 -11.59
C THR A 327 -26.17 -17.06 -13.05
N THR A 328 -26.28 -18.37 -13.32
CA THR A 328 -26.45 -18.91 -14.68
C THR A 328 -27.91 -18.84 -15.11
N ARG A 329 -28.83 -19.25 -14.24
CA ARG A 329 -30.28 -19.23 -14.51
C ARG A 329 -30.92 -17.86 -14.27
N ARG A 330 -30.25 -17.00 -13.50
CA ARG A 330 -30.71 -15.65 -13.14
C ARG A 330 -32.04 -15.68 -12.38
N GLU A 331 -32.09 -16.53 -11.37
CA GLU A 331 -33.26 -16.67 -10.50
C GLU A 331 -32.82 -16.89 -9.05
N VAL A 332 -33.71 -16.55 -8.11
CA VAL A 332 -33.52 -16.89 -6.69
C VAL A 332 -33.79 -18.39 -6.54
N ALA A 333 -32.75 -19.16 -6.26
CA ALA A 333 -32.83 -20.60 -6.09
C ALA A 333 -33.28 -21.00 -4.67
N ARG A 334 -32.98 -20.16 -3.66
CA ARG A 334 -33.33 -20.45 -2.26
C ARG A 334 -33.43 -19.20 -1.40
N HIS A 335 -34.32 -19.27 -0.42
CA HIS A 335 -34.47 -18.31 0.66
C HIS A 335 -34.02 -18.94 1.97
N ILE A 336 -33.10 -18.30 2.68
CA ILE A 336 -32.60 -18.76 3.98
C ILE A 336 -33.04 -17.73 5.03
N PRO A 337 -33.97 -18.07 5.94
CA PRO A 337 -34.37 -17.16 7.01
C PRO A 337 -33.19 -16.78 7.90
N LEU A 338 -33.08 -15.49 8.23
CA LEU A 338 -32.08 -14.91 9.12
C LEU A 338 -32.75 -14.28 10.34
N ALA A 339 -31.95 -13.93 11.35
CA ALA A 339 -32.45 -13.13 12.44
C ALA A 339 -32.71 -11.66 11.99
N PRO A 340 -33.47 -10.87 12.75
CA PRO A 340 -33.70 -9.47 12.42
C PRO A 340 -32.40 -8.65 12.32
N SER A 341 -32.42 -7.63 11.46
CA SER A 341 -31.31 -6.72 11.18
C SER A 341 -30.00 -7.42 10.76
N PRO A 342 -30.04 -8.31 9.75
CA PRO A 342 -28.81 -8.88 9.20
C PRO A 342 -28.02 -7.76 8.52
N GLY A 343 -26.70 -7.81 8.61
CA GLY A 343 -25.78 -6.84 8.02
C GLY A 343 -24.91 -7.48 6.95
N MET A 344 -23.60 -7.35 7.12
CA MET A 344 -22.62 -7.86 6.16
C MET A 344 -22.63 -9.38 6.06
N LEU A 345 -22.55 -9.88 4.81
CA LEU A 345 -22.23 -11.26 4.48
C LEU A 345 -20.87 -11.34 3.77
N ARG A 346 -20.01 -12.27 4.21
CA ARG A 346 -18.73 -12.57 3.56
C ARG A 346 -18.43 -14.06 3.58
N PHE A 347 -17.84 -14.57 2.51
CA PHE A 347 -17.26 -15.91 2.50
C PHE A 347 -15.87 -15.93 3.11
N ASP A 348 -15.53 -17.05 3.74
CA ASP A 348 -14.15 -17.38 4.08
C ASP A 348 -13.30 -17.61 2.83
N ASN A 349 -11.98 -17.76 3.01
CA ASN A 349 -11.05 -17.92 1.90
C ASN A 349 -11.27 -19.21 1.08
N SER A 350 -11.93 -20.24 1.64
CA SER A 350 -12.32 -21.44 0.89
C SER A 350 -13.56 -21.23 0.00
N GLY A 351 -14.32 -20.16 0.23
CA GLY A 351 -15.58 -19.91 -0.46
C GLY A 351 -16.74 -20.79 0.03
N ARG A 352 -16.55 -21.62 1.06
CA ARG A 352 -17.58 -22.55 1.54
C ARG A 352 -18.44 -21.95 2.64
N TRP A 353 -17.87 -21.23 3.59
CA TRP A 353 -18.57 -20.76 4.78
C TRP A 353 -18.91 -19.28 4.63
N ALA A 354 -20.20 -18.95 4.59
CA ALA A 354 -20.66 -17.57 4.57
C ALA A 354 -20.96 -17.10 6.00
N PHE A 355 -20.34 -16.01 6.43
CA PHE A 355 -20.59 -15.41 7.74
C PHE A 355 -21.50 -14.20 7.58
N VAL A 356 -22.61 -14.19 8.32
CA VAL A 356 -23.56 -13.08 8.39
C VAL A 356 -23.45 -12.42 9.76
N LEU A 357 -23.15 -11.12 9.75
CA LEU A 357 -23.03 -10.32 10.96
C LEU A 357 -24.33 -9.60 11.29
N TYR A 358 -24.52 -9.29 12.57
CA TYR A 358 -25.69 -8.57 13.08
C TYR A 358 -25.22 -7.34 13.88
N PRO A 359 -25.07 -6.16 13.24
CA PRO A 359 -24.47 -4.97 13.86
C PRO A 359 -25.22 -4.42 15.08
N HIS A 360 -26.44 -4.88 15.34
CA HIS A 360 -27.25 -4.50 16.49
C HIS A 360 -27.59 -5.68 17.41
N GLY A 361 -26.89 -6.82 17.25
CA GLY A 361 -27.13 -8.05 17.99
C GLY A 361 -25.88 -8.62 18.67
N ASP A 362 -25.96 -9.87 19.11
CA ASP A 362 -24.93 -10.59 19.86
C ASP A 362 -24.48 -11.90 19.17
N ARG A 363 -24.85 -12.05 17.90
CA ARG A 363 -24.69 -13.30 17.14
C ARG A 363 -23.99 -13.11 15.81
N VAL A 364 -23.46 -14.21 15.30
CA VAL A 364 -22.96 -14.38 13.94
C VAL A 364 -23.52 -15.69 13.41
N ASP A 365 -24.16 -15.65 12.25
CA ASP A 365 -24.65 -16.85 11.57
C ASP A 365 -23.66 -17.32 10.53
N VAL A 366 -23.46 -18.63 10.44
CA VAL A 366 -22.59 -19.27 9.45
C VAL A 366 -23.43 -20.17 8.56
N LEU A 367 -23.46 -19.85 7.27
CA LEU A 367 -24.14 -20.63 6.23
C LEU A 367 -23.14 -21.56 5.55
N ASP A 368 -23.53 -22.81 5.28
CA ASP A 368 -22.76 -23.73 4.44
C ASP A 368 -23.19 -23.56 2.98
N ALA A 369 -22.26 -23.15 2.11
CA ALA A 369 -22.52 -23.01 0.69
C ALA A 369 -22.84 -24.35 0.02
N ALA A 370 -22.29 -25.45 0.51
CA ALA A 370 -22.48 -26.78 -0.07
C ALA A 370 -23.92 -27.30 0.09
N SER A 371 -24.57 -27.00 1.21
CA SER A 371 -25.96 -27.37 1.47
C SER A 371 -26.95 -26.21 1.26
N SER A 372 -26.45 -24.98 1.12
CA SER A 372 -27.24 -23.75 1.08
C SER A 372 -28.18 -23.61 2.29
N GLN A 373 -27.65 -23.87 3.49
CA GLN A 373 -28.39 -23.84 4.75
C GLN A 373 -27.61 -23.12 5.85
N LEU A 374 -28.34 -22.64 6.86
CA LEU A 374 -27.75 -22.20 8.12
C LEU A 374 -27.12 -23.40 8.82
N ALA A 375 -25.80 -23.37 8.97
CA ALA A 375 -25.03 -24.45 9.60
C ALA A 375 -24.81 -24.19 11.08
N HIS A 376 -24.44 -22.95 11.43
CA HIS A 376 -24.15 -22.58 12.82
C HIS A 376 -24.74 -21.23 13.18
N THR A 377 -25.20 -21.11 14.41
CA THR A 377 -25.52 -19.84 15.06
C THR A 377 -24.58 -19.67 16.23
N LEU A 378 -23.71 -18.68 16.14
CA LEU A 378 -22.69 -18.38 17.13
C LEU A 378 -23.16 -17.18 17.94
N THR A 379 -23.03 -17.24 19.26
CA THR A 379 -23.42 -16.17 20.19
C THR A 379 -22.26 -15.74 21.08
N GLY A 380 -22.41 -14.62 21.78
CA GLY A 380 -21.37 -14.05 22.64
C GLY A 380 -20.53 -12.97 21.95
N PHE A 381 -21.06 -12.38 20.88
CA PHE A 381 -20.53 -11.18 20.24
C PHE A 381 -21.18 -9.94 20.85
N SER A 382 -20.61 -8.77 20.60
CA SER A 382 -21.16 -7.50 21.07
C SER A 382 -21.23 -6.53 19.90
N GLN A 383 -22.37 -6.55 19.20
CA GLN A 383 -22.63 -5.78 17.97
C GLN A 383 -21.56 -6.02 16.88
N PRO A 384 -21.45 -7.25 16.35
CA PRO A 384 -20.44 -7.59 15.36
C PRO A 384 -20.69 -6.90 14.01
N ASP A 385 -19.68 -6.26 13.44
CA ASP A 385 -19.88 -5.42 12.24
C ASP A 385 -18.79 -5.52 11.15
N GLN A 386 -17.62 -6.11 11.44
CA GLN A 386 -16.53 -6.29 10.47
C GLN A 386 -15.95 -7.71 10.54
N LEU A 387 -15.45 -8.21 9.39
CA LEU A 387 -14.85 -9.53 9.24
C LEU A 387 -13.50 -9.49 8.51
N LEU A 388 -12.55 -10.31 8.97
CA LEU A 388 -11.29 -10.63 8.28
C LEU A 388 -11.00 -12.12 8.39
N PHE A 389 -10.46 -12.72 7.34
CA PHE A 389 -10.12 -14.14 7.32
C PHE A 389 -8.63 -14.34 7.14
N THR A 390 -8.02 -15.10 8.04
CA THR A 390 -6.73 -15.75 7.81
C THR A 390 -6.98 -17.16 7.27
N SER A 391 -5.94 -18.00 7.22
CA SER A 391 -6.11 -19.42 6.88
C SER A 391 -6.78 -20.22 8.01
N ALA A 392 -6.66 -19.77 9.27
CA ALA A 392 -7.12 -20.52 10.44
C ALA A 392 -8.34 -19.90 11.13
N TYR A 393 -8.52 -18.58 11.07
CA TYR A 393 -9.55 -17.88 11.84
C TYR A 393 -10.36 -16.87 11.03
N ALA A 394 -11.62 -16.71 11.41
CA ALA A 394 -12.41 -15.52 11.13
C ALA A 394 -12.31 -14.57 12.32
N TYR A 395 -11.81 -13.36 12.08
CA TYR A 395 -11.74 -12.26 13.03
C TYR A 395 -13.01 -11.43 12.92
N VAL A 396 -13.70 -11.20 14.03
CA VAL A 396 -14.93 -10.41 14.12
C VAL A 396 -14.69 -9.21 15.04
N ARG A 397 -14.86 -7.99 14.52
CA ARG A 397 -14.89 -6.78 15.36
C ARG A 397 -16.20 -6.75 16.13
N ASN A 398 -16.11 -6.54 17.44
CA ASN A 398 -17.23 -6.15 18.28
C ASN A 398 -17.19 -4.64 18.48
N THR A 399 -18.28 -3.91 18.21
CA THR A 399 -18.26 -2.45 18.33
C THR A 399 -18.42 -1.97 19.76
N GLU A 400 -19.07 -2.77 20.61
CA GLU A 400 -19.36 -2.48 22.01
C GLU A 400 -18.46 -3.24 23.00
N ASP A 401 -17.42 -3.94 22.52
CA ASP A 401 -16.41 -4.63 23.34
C ASP A 401 -15.01 -4.33 22.77
N ALA A 402 -14.03 -4.10 23.63
CA ALA A 402 -12.63 -3.88 23.22
C ALA A 402 -11.93 -5.18 22.75
N ARG A 403 -12.60 -6.32 22.89
CA ARG A 403 -12.13 -7.63 22.42
C ARG A 403 -12.56 -7.90 20.98
N VAL A 404 -11.66 -8.50 20.22
CA VAL A 404 -11.94 -9.09 18.92
C VAL A 404 -12.24 -10.58 19.12
N SER A 405 -13.28 -11.08 18.45
CA SER A 405 -13.64 -12.50 18.49
C SER A 405 -12.95 -13.24 17.36
N LEU A 406 -12.40 -14.42 17.65
CA LEU A 406 -11.74 -15.29 16.68
C LEU A 406 -12.48 -16.61 16.61
N ILE A 407 -13.06 -16.92 15.46
CA ILE A 407 -13.76 -18.18 15.20
C ILE A 407 -12.80 -19.11 14.46
N GLU A 408 -12.50 -20.27 15.03
CA GLU A 408 -11.60 -21.25 14.40
C GLU A 408 -12.29 -21.89 13.19
N LEU A 409 -11.80 -21.66 11.98
CA LEU A 409 -12.45 -22.11 10.74
C LEU A 409 -12.55 -23.63 10.65
N ALA A 410 -11.49 -24.34 11.06
CA ALA A 410 -11.48 -25.81 11.09
C ALA A 410 -12.49 -26.42 12.07
N SER A 411 -12.98 -25.65 13.05
CA SER A 411 -14.03 -26.11 13.97
C SER A 411 -15.41 -26.17 13.33
N LEU A 412 -15.66 -25.41 12.27
CA LEU A 412 -16.97 -25.36 11.60
C LEU A 412 -17.36 -26.66 10.88
N ALA A 413 -16.36 -27.44 10.47
CA ALA A 413 -16.57 -28.72 9.80
C ALA A 413 -16.70 -29.90 10.78
N ARG A 414 -16.42 -29.70 12.07
CA ARG A 414 -16.50 -30.74 13.10
C ARG A 414 -17.89 -30.77 13.72
N GLU A 415 -18.31 -31.94 14.20
CA GLU A 415 -19.52 -32.03 15.02
C GLU A 415 -19.31 -31.33 16.38
N GLY A 416 -20.25 -30.48 16.76
CA GLY A 416 -20.21 -29.74 18.03
C GLY A 416 -20.23 -28.23 17.86
N LYS A 417 -20.07 -27.50 18.98
CA LYS A 417 -20.06 -26.03 18.98
C LYS A 417 -18.72 -25.53 18.44
N PRO A 418 -18.71 -24.65 17.41
CA PRO A 418 -17.49 -24.05 16.91
C PRO A 418 -16.70 -23.31 18.00
N SER A 419 -15.38 -23.34 17.88
CA SER A 419 -14.46 -22.74 18.84
C SER A 419 -14.39 -21.23 18.61
N ILE A 420 -14.59 -20.46 19.68
CA ILE A 420 -14.55 -18.99 19.66
C ILE A 420 -13.64 -18.52 20.79
N ALA A 421 -12.60 -17.77 20.44
CA ALA A 421 -11.73 -17.07 21.38
C ALA A 421 -12.07 -15.57 21.38
N GLN A 422 -11.88 -14.92 22.53
CA GLN A 422 -12.04 -13.47 22.68
C GLN A 422 -10.70 -12.89 23.12
N VAL A 423 -10.13 -12.00 22.32
CA VAL A 423 -8.80 -11.43 22.57
C VAL A 423 -8.92 -9.92 22.75
N ALA A 424 -8.43 -9.42 23.87
CA ALA A 424 -8.39 -7.98 24.14
C ALA A 424 -7.37 -7.30 23.23
N MET A 425 -7.83 -6.43 22.32
CA MET A 425 -6.94 -5.69 21.42
C MET A 425 -6.62 -4.29 21.97
N GLY A 426 -7.50 -3.69 22.77
CA GLY A 426 -7.31 -2.37 23.36
C GLY A 426 -7.98 -2.23 24.72
N GLN A 427 -8.07 -1.00 25.22
CA GLN A 427 -8.81 -0.70 26.45
C GLN A 427 -10.19 -0.11 26.16
N LYS A 428 -10.37 0.50 25.00
CA LYS A 428 -11.61 1.15 24.61
C LYS A 428 -12.37 0.34 23.59
N LYS A 429 -13.70 0.38 23.68
CA LYS A 429 -14.56 -0.21 22.65
C LYS A 429 -14.57 0.69 21.41
N PRO A 430 -14.68 0.12 20.20
CA PRO A 430 -14.69 0.90 18.96
C PRO A 430 -15.74 2.01 18.91
N SER A 431 -16.92 1.83 19.52
CA SER A 431 -18.00 2.82 19.51
C SER A 431 -17.71 4.11 20.28
N GLU A 432 -16.64 4.16 21.10
CA GLU A 432 -16.15 5.39 21.72
C GLU A 432 -15.38 6.30 20.74
N SER A 433 -15.15 5.85 19.50
CA SER A 433 -14.54 6.64 18.43
C SER A 433 -15.48 7.72 17.89
N ARG A 434 -14.93 8.65 17.10
CA ARG A 434 -15.72 9.63 16.32
C ARG A 434 -16.63 8.98 15.26
N GLY A 435 -16.36 7.71 14.93
CA GLY A 435 -17.10 6.93 13.95
C GLY A 435 -16.30 5.72 13.50
N LEU A 436 -16.99 4.65 13.12
CA LEU A 436 -16.35 3.35 12.84
C LEU A 436 -15.78 3.21 11.43
N GLY A 437 -16.18 4.09 10.49
CA GLY A 437 -15.83 3.99 9.07
C GLY A 437 -16.47 2.78 8.35
N ARG A 438 -16.47 2.79 7.01
CA ARG A 438 -16.89 1.63 6.21
C ARG A 438 -15.71 0.70 5.91
N ALA A 439 -14.53 1.28 5.68
CA ALA A 439 -13.31 0.55 5.38
C ALA A 439 -12.89 -0.40 6.53
N PRO A 440 -12.27 -1.55 6.23
CA PRO A 440 -11.92 -2.55 7.24
C PRO A 440 -10.93 -2.02 8.30
N PRO A 441 -11.18 -2.25 9.60
CA PRO A 441 -10.32 -1.83 10.71
C PRO A 441 -9.17 -2.81 10.97
N PHE A 442 -8.95 -3.79 10.10
CA PHE A 442 -7.90 -4.78 10.26
C PHE A 442 -7.44 -5.31 8.91
N ALA A 443 -6.24 -5.86 8.90
CA ALA A 443 -5.64 -6.48 7.72
C ALA A 443 -4.77 -7.68 8.11
N VAL A 444 -4.73 -8.69 7.24
CA VAL A 444 -3.83 -9.83 7.40
C VAL A 444 -2.40 -9.34 7.21
N MET A 445 -1.50 -9.79 8.08
CA MET A 445 -0.08 -9.51 7.96
C MET A 445 0.58 -10.45 6.93
N PRO A 446 1.74 -10.10 6.33
CA PRO A 446 2.41 -10.95 5.32
C PRO A 446 2.71 -12.37 5.80
N GLU A 447 2.93 -12.55 7.11
CA GLU A 447 3.06 -13.87 7.71
C GLU A 447 1.79 -14.74 7.68
N GLY A 448 0.62 -14.24 7.27
CA GLY A 448 -0.61 -15.03 7.07
C GLY A 448 -1.27 -15.62 8.34
N ASN A 449 -0.58 -15.64 9.48
CA ASN A 449 -1.05 -16.13 10.79
C ASN A 449 -1.06 -15.01 11.86
N SER A 450 -1.18 -13.77 11.38
CA SER A 450 -1.25 -12.57 12.22
C SER A 450 -2.15 -11.54 11.53
N ALA A 451 -2.67 -10.62 12.33
CA ALA A 451 -3.43 -9.48 11.86
C ALA A 451 -2.94 -8.19 12.53
N ILE A 452 -3.03 -7.08 11.81
CA ILE A 452 -2.96 -5.74 12.38
C ILE A 452 -4.38 -5.20 12.56
N ILE A 453 -4.68 -4.63 13.73
CA ILE A 453 -5.99 -4.10 14.07
C ILE A 453 -5.87 -2.62 14.43
N ALA A 454 -6.67 -1.77 13.80
CA ALA A 454 -6.86 -0.37 14.14
C ALA A 454 -7.75 -0.26 15.38
N GLY A 455 -7.13 0.06 16.53
CA GLY A 455 -7.85 0.48 17.72
C GLY A 455 -8.30 1.92 17.56
N THR A 456 -9.45 2.13 16.91
CA THR A 456 -9.94 3.46 16.55
C THR A 456 -10.01 4.36 17.78
N ALA A 457 -10.76 3.97 18.83
CA ALA A 457 -10.88 4.77 20.05
C ALA A 457 -9.57 4.87 20.88
N ASP A 458 -8.71 3.85 20.80
CA ASP A 458 -7.40 3.81 21.46
C ASP A 458 -6.33 4.66 20.74
N ARG A 459 -6.58 5.10 19.49
CA ARG A 459 -5.62 5.85 18.65
C ARG A 459 -4.30 5.11 18.40
N ALA A 460 -4.38 3.78 18.31
CA ALA A 460 -3.25 2.88 18.16
C ALA A 460 -3.55 1.77 17.16
N LEU A 461 -2.48 1.12 16.68
CA LEU A 461 -2.56 -0.13 15.94
C LEU A 461 -2.04 -1.27 16.79
N PHE A 462 -2.69 -2.42 16.76
CA PHE A 462 -2.32 -3.60 17.53
C PHE A 462 -1.90 -4.72 16.59
N LEU A 463 -0.71 -5.27 16.82
CA LEU A 463 -0.21 -6.43 16.08
C LEU A 463 -0.54 -7.67 16.89
N TYR A 464 -1.34 -8.55 16.30
CA TYR A 464 -1.76 -9.79 16.93
C TYR A 464 -1.27 -10.99 16.11
N SER A 465 -0.76 -12.00 16.80
CA SER A 465 -0.38 -13.29 16.22
C SER A 465 -1.25 -14.38 16.82
N GLU A 466 -1.73 -15.28 15.97
CA GLU A 466 -2.63 -16.35 16.36
C GLU A 466 -2.04 -17.23 17.47
N GLY A 467 -2.88 -17.63 18.43
CA GLY A 467 -2.48 -18.43 19.58
C GLY A 467 -2.03 -17.61 20.80
N MET A 468 -1.83 -16.30 20.67
CA MET A 468 -1.58 -15.43 21.84
C MET A 468 -2.88 -14.98 22.51
N MET A 469 -2.82 -14.69 23.81
CA MET A 469 -3.95 -14.15 24.57
C MET A 469 -4.01 -12.61 24.56
N ALA A 470 -3.00 -11.95 23.99
CA ALA A 470 -2.88 -10.50 23.87
C ALA A 470 -2.06 -10.13 22.61
N PRO A 471 -2.11 -8.86 22.14
CA PRO A 471 -1.27 -8.38 21.05
C PRO A 471 0.23 -8.55 21.36
N ARG A 472 1.05 -8.90 20.36
CA ARG A 472 2.52 -8.94 20.51
C ARG A 472 3.14 -7.56 20.63
N GLY A 473 2.42 -6.54 20.19
CA GLY A 473 2.87 -5.16 20.27
C GLY A 473 1.83 -4.19 19.75
N SER A 474 2.09 -2.92 19.98
CA SER A 474 1.29 -1.83 19.47
C SER A 474 2.16 -0.80 18.76
N LEU A 475 1.56 -0.07 17.83
CA LEU A 475 2.16 1.06 17.15
C LEU A 475 1.31 2.30 17.40
N LEU A 476 1.97 3.41 17.65
CA LEU A 476 1.29 4.69 17.73
C LEU A 476 0.83 5.10 16.33
N ASN A 477 -0.40 5.62 16.24
CA ASN A 477 -0.86 6.30 15.04
C ASN A 477 -0.66 7.83 15.16
N TYR A 478 0.39 8.25 15.87
CA TYR A 478 0.81 9.66 15.96
C TYR A 478 -0.28 10.62 16.45
N GLY A 479 -1.06 10.16 17.43
CA GLY A 479 -2.17 10.91 18.01
C GLY A 479 -3.44 10.94 17.16
N ARG A 480 -3.42 10.33 15.96
CA ARG A 480 -4.57 10.24 15.06
C ARG A 480 -5.42 9.03 15.38
N GLU A 481 -6.69 9.14 15.05
CA GLU A 481 -7.70 8.12 15.29
C GLU A 481 -7.88 7.28 14.00
N PRO A 482 -7.33 6.04 13.95
CA PRO A 482 -7.38 5.24 12.73
C PRO A 482 -8.76 4.59 12.56
N LYS A 483 -9.46 4.94 11.49
CA LYS A 483 -10.73 4.32 11.05
C LYS A 483 -10.51 2.94 10.43
N ALA A 484 -9.44 2.83 9.65
CA ALA A 484 -9.12 1.63 8.89
C ALA A 484 -7.60 1.43 8.80
N VAL A 485 -7.18 0.19 8.58
CA VAL A 485 -5.77 -0.16 8.34
C VAL A 485 -5.66 -1.13 7.17
N LEU A 486 -4.66 -0.90 6.32
CA LEU A 486 -4.31 -1.75 5.19
C LEU A 486 -2.83 -2.09 5.26
N VAL A 487 -2.47 -3.32 4.88
CA VAL A 487 -1.08 -3.75 4.71
C VAL A 487 -0.74 -3.69 3.22
N LEU A 488 0.22 -2.84 2.88
CA LEU A 488 0.83 -2.78 1.55
C LEU A 488 2.02 -3.75 1.55
N ASP A 489 1.77 -4.99 1.17
CA ASP A 489 2.77 -6.06 1.15
C ASP A 489 3.54 -6.07 -0.17
N ARG A 490 4.82 -5.71 -0.12
CA ARG A 490 5.75 -5.77 -1.24
C ARG A 490 6.83 -6.82 -1.03
N SER A 491 6.60 -7.74 -0.08
CA SER A 491 7.52 -8.82 0.20
C SER A 491 7.47 -9.91 -0.87
N LEU A 492 8.46 -10.80 -0.83
CA LEU A 492 8.50 -12.00 -1.66
C LEU A 492 7.25 -12.85 -1.44
N HIS A 493 6.48 -13.03 -2.50
CA HIS A 493 5.27 -13.87 -2.50
C HIS A 493 5.31 -14.91 -3.61
N GLU A 494 4.71 -16.07 -3.34
CA GLU A 494 4.66 -17.19 -4.28
C GLU A 494 3.68 -16.88 -5.42
N VAL A 495 4.17 -16.85 -6.68
CA VAL A 495 3.37 -16.59 -7.88
C VAL A 495 3.11 -17.86 -8.71
N GLU A 496 4.04 -18.80 -8.64
CA GLU A 496 3.91 -20.15 -9.18
C GLU A 496 4.46 -21.12 -8.13
N PRO A 497 4.10 -22.41 -8.16
CA PRO A 497 4.71 -23.42 -7.30
C PRO A 497 6.23 -23.29 -7.13
N GLY A 498 6.68 -22.88 -5.94
CA GLY A 498 8.09 -22.69 -5.60
C GLY A 498 8.78 -21.47 -6.24
N VAL A 499 8.05 -20.58 -6.90
CA VAL A 499 8.56 -19.37 -7.51
C VAL A 499 8.04 -18.16 -6.75
N PHE A 500 8.96 -17.40 -6.17
CA PHE A 500 8.67 -16.23 -5.36
C PHE A 500 9.14 -14.96 -6.06
N THR A 501 8.32 -13.92 -6.05
CA THR A 501 8.67 -12.65 -6.68
C THR A 501 8.43 -11.45 -5.78
N ALA A 502 9.23 -10.41 -5.96
CA ALA A 502 9.04 -9.09 -5.36
C ALA A 502 9.49 -8.01 -6.34
N GLU A 503 8.91 -6.81 -6.24
CA GLU A 503 9.44 -5.65 -6.95
C GLU A 503 10.77 -5.22 -6.32
N ALA A 504 11.78 -5.04 -7.17
CA ALA A 504 13.08 -4.54 -6.82
C ALA A 504 13.32 -3.20 -7.51
N VAL A 505 13.95 -2.26 -6.80
CA VAL A 505 14.40 -1.01 -7.39
C VAL A 505 15.92 -1.01 -7.36
N VAL A 506 16.53 -1.05 -8.54
CA VAL A 506 17.99 -0.99 -8.71
C VAL A 506 18.39 0.35 -9.31
N ARG A 507 19.51 0.89 -8.86
CA ARG A 507 19.92 2.26 -9.18
C ARG A 507 21.12 2.31 -10.11
N GLU A 508 21.94 1.27 -10.13
CA GLU A 508 23.25 1.28 -10.77
C GLU A 508 23.54 -0.08 -11.42
N ASN A 509 24.35 -0.07 -12.47
CA ASN A 509 24.87 -1.30 -13.08
C ASN A 509 26.00 -1.92 -12.24
N GLY A 510 26.32 -3.16 -12.59
CA GLY A 510 27.48 -3.89 -12.10
C GLY A 510 27.11 -4.97 -11.09
N PRO A 511 28.12 -5.54 -10.40
CA PRO A 511 27.93 -6.68 -9.53
C PRO A 511 27.13 -6.31 -8.28
N HIS A 512 26.09 -7.08 -8.02
CA HIS A 512 25.27 -7.04 -6.83
C HIS A 512 25.33 -8.39 -6.11
N ASP A 513 25.43 -8.32 -4.79
CA ASP A 513 25.27 -9.47 -3.91
C ASP A 513 23.79 -9.64 -3.59
N VAL A 514 23.29 -10.85 -3.82
CA VAL A 514 21.92 -11.27 -3.52
C VAL A 514 21.96 -12.12 -2.26
N TYR A 515 21.39 -11.61 -1.18
CA TYR A 515 21.32 -12.29 0.10
C TYR A 515 19.95 -12.94 0.22
N PHE A 516 19.92 -14.24 0.51
CA PHE A 516 18.72 -15.04 0.65
C PHE A 516 18.70 -15.76 2.00
N LEU A 517 17.55 -15.74 2.65
CA LEU A 517 17.28 -16.49 3.88
C LEU A 517 15.96 -17.24 3.75
N LEU A 518 16.00 -18.56 3.87
CA LEU A 518 14.83 -19.39 4.12
C LEU A 518 14.65 -19.51 5.64
N ASP A 519 13.46 -19.24 6.18
CA ASP A 519 13.27 -19.31 7.64
C ASP A 519 13.12 -20.76 8.15
N ASN A 520 12.52 -21.65 7.36
CA ASN A 520 12.29 -23.05 7.73
C ASN A 520 12.46 -24.02 6.54
N PRO A 521 13.48 -24.91 6.54
CA PRO A 521 14.61 -24.93 7.47
C PRO A 521 15.49 -23.69 7.30
N ARG A 522 16.06 -23.20 8.41
CA ARG A 522 16.80 -21.95 8.41
C ARG A 522 18.07 -22.05 7.55
N THR A 523 18.02 -21.52 6.33
CA THR A 523 19.09 -21.67 5.32
C THR A 523 19.49 -20.32 4.76
N VAL A 524 20.79 -20.05 4.71
CA VAL A 524 21.36 -18.81 4.14
C VAL A 524 22.03 -19.13 2.82
N VAL A 525 21.74 -18.35 1.78
CA VAL A 525 22.38 -18.47 0.47
C VAL A 525 22.78 -17.07 -0.01
N CYS A 526 24.01 -16.93 -0.50
CA CYS A 526 24.44 -15.73 -1.20
C CYS A 526 24.68 -16.06 -2.67
N LEU A 527 24.13 -15.24 -3.56
CA LEU A 527 24.31 -15.33 -5.01
C LEU A 527 24.90 -14.03 -5.53
N GLU A 528 25.49 -14.10 -6.71
CA GLU A 528 25.99 -12.92 -7.42
C GLU A 528 25.08 -12.64 -8.62
N TRP A 529 24.75 -11.38 -8.84
CA TRP A 529 23.97 -10.95 -10.00
C TRP A 529 24.56 -9.68 -10.60
N ASP A 530 24.74 -9.63 -11.92
CA ASP A 530 25.26 -8.46 -12.61
C ASP A 530 24.11 -7.63 -13.18
N VAL A 531 23.89 -6.42 -12.68
CA VAL A 531 22.82 -5.54 -13.20
C VAL A 531 23.32 -4.85 -14.47
N GLN A 532 22.60 -5.04 -15.58
CA GLN A 532 22.93 -4.48 -16.88
C GLN A 532 21.75 -3.71 -17.50
N GLY A 533 22.05 -2.79 -18.42
CA GLY A 533 21.03 -2.09 -19.21
C GLY A 533 20.50 -0.80 -18.58
N ILE A 534 20.98 -0.39 -17.40
CA ILE A 534 20.85 1.00 -16.95
C ILE A 534 21.85 1.80 -17.82
N PRO A 535 21.45 2.77 -18.67
CA PRO A 535 22.39 3.53 -19.47
C PRO A 535 23.44 4.20 -18.59
N GLU A 536 24.68 3.82 -18.81
CA GLU A 536 25.86 4.45 -18.21
C GLU A 536 26.16 5.69 -19.04
N ASP A 537 25.97 6.87 -18.45
CA ASP A 537 26.75 8.09 -18.73
C ASP A 537 26.17 9.24 -17.87
N VAL A 538 26.86 9.85 -16.90
CA VAL A 538 28.31 9.95 -16.62
C VAL A 538 28.50 9.95 -15.10
N SER A 539 29.47 9.19 -14.56
CA SER A 539 30.00 9.34 -13.19
C SER A 539 28.99 9.25 -12.02
N ALA A 540 28.49 8.04 -11.72
CA ALA A 540 28.13 7.69 -10.34
C ALA A 540 29.38 7.37 -9.49
N VAL A 541 30.58 7.70 -9.97
CA VAL A 541 31.64 8.13 -9.05
C VAL A 541 31.22 9.48 -8.50
N GLY A 542 30.44 9.49 -7.42
CA GLY A 542 30.39 10.61 -6.48
C GLY A 542 29.88 11.95 -6.99
N LYS A 543 28.92 12.03 -7.93
CA LYS A 543 28.17 13.28 -8.12
C LYS A 543 26.92 13.27 -7.24
N LEU A 544 27.14 13.51 -5.96
CA LEU A 544 26.09 14.02 -5.08
C LEU A 544 25.40 15.21 -5.78
N PRO A 545 24.09 15.42 -5.65
CA PRO A 545 23.46 16.62 -6.23
C PRO A 545 24.03 17.91 -5.61
N LEU A 546 24.67 17.78 -4.45
CA LEU A 546 25.26 18.84 -3.66
C LEU A 546 26.63 18.38 -3.15
N ALA A 547 27.64 19.22 -3.24
CA ALA A 547 28.87 19.03 -2.48
C ALA A 547 28.63 19.43 -1.02
N LEU A 548 28.96 18.55 -0.08
CA LEU A 548 28.91 18.82 1.36
C LEU A 548 30.35 18.89 1.89
N THR A 549 30.78 20.06 2.35
CA THR A 549 32.12 20.26 2.93
C THR A 549 32.02 20.79 4.36
N PRO A 550 32.68 20.17 5.35
CA PRO A 550 32.70 20.70 6.71
C PRO A 550 33.62 21.91 6.79
N GLU A 551 33.23 22.94 7.55
CA GLU A 551 34.09 24.04 7.98
C GLU A 551 34.54 23.86 9.44
N PHE A 552 34.46 22.63 9.95
CA PHE A 552 35.00 22.21 11.24
C PHE A 552 35.94 21.01 11.04
N ASN A 553 36.87 20.79 11.98
CA ASN A 553 37.71 19.60 11.99
C ASN A 553 36.96 18.44 12.69
N PRO A 554 36.58 17.35 11.98
CA PRO A 554 35.86 16.23 12.57
C PRO A 554 36.66 15.45 13.62
N SER A 555 37.99 15.60 13.60
CA SER A 555 38.88 14.94 14.56
C SER A 555 39.00 15.70 15.88
N THR A 556 38.54 16.95 15.95
CA THR A 556 38.54 17.71 17.20
C THR A 556 37.41 17.19 18.10
N PRO A 557 37.74 16.65 19.29
CA PRO A 557 36.72 16.11 20.17
C PRO A 557 35.80 17.21 20.72
N LEU A 558 34.50 16.94 20.72
CA LEU A 558 33.49 17.78 21.36
C LEU A 558 33.37 17.45 22.84
N SER A 559 32.90 18.41 23.64
CA SER A 559 32.63 18.20 25.06
C SER A 559 31.16 17.81 25.31
N PRO A 560 30.90 16.80 26.17
CA PRO A 560 29.54 16.48 26.62
C PRO A 560 28.86 17.68 27.28
N GLY A 561 27.59 17.91 26.96
CA GLY A 561 26.74 18.94 27.56
C GLY A 561 27.00 20.37 27.08
N VAL A 562 27.96 20.60 26.16
CA VAL A 562 28.32 21.93 25.67
C VAL A 562 27.73 22.16 24.28
N SER A 563 26.97 23.25 24.11
CA SER A 563 26.48 23.64 22.78
C SER A 563 27.64 24.07 21.92
N THR A 564 27.82 23.40 20.78
CA THR A 564 28.90 23.67 19.85
C THR A 564 28.34 23.97 18.47
N PRO A 565 28.65 25.14 17.87
CA PRO A 565 28.30 25.44 16.49
C PRO A 565 29.15 24.59 15.54
N LEU A 566 28.50 23.87 14.64
CA LEU A 566 29.15 23.17 13.54
C LEU A 566 28.71 23.81 12.22
N ARG A 567 29.70 24.19 11.41
CA ARG A 567 29.48 24.81 10.10
C ARG A 567 29.78 23.87 8.96
N PHE A 568 28.93 23.86 7.95
CA PHE A 568 29.14 23.09 6.74
C PHE A 568 28.60 23.84 5.54
N ARG A 569 29.22 23.63 4.39
CA ARG A 569 28.82 24.22 3.12
C ARG A 569 28.10 23.19 2.26
N LEU A 570 26.99 23.60 1.67
CA LEU A 570 26.25 22.88 0.63
C LEU A 570 26.25 23.73 -0.63
N SER A 571 26.90 23.25 -1.69
CA SER A 571 26.88 23.87 -3.00
C SER A 571 26.27 22.91 -4.03
N PRO A 572 25.34 23.38 -4.89
CA PRO A 572 24.97 22.64 -6.09
C PRO A 572 26.21 22.37 -6.93
N LEU A 573 26.40 21.12 -7.32
CA LEU A 573 27.45 20.80 -8.29
C LEU A 573 27.07 21.35 -9.67
N PRO A 574 28.04 21.63 -10.56
CA PRO A 574 27.78 22.26 -11.86
C PRO A 574 26.73 21.57 -12.73
N ASP A 575 26.54 20.26 -12.52
CA ASP A 575 25.59 19.42 -13.26
C ASP A 575 24.28 19.15 -12.48
N ALA A 576 24.03 19.86 -11.37
CA ALA A 576 22.85 19.65 -10.55
C ALA A 576 21.56 20.09 -11.28
N LYS A 577 20.50 19.27 -11.20
CA LYS A 577 19.17 19.57 -11.78
C LYS A 577 18.58 20.89 -11.28
N ASP A 578 18.88 21.27 -10.04
CA ASP A 578 18.54 22.58 -9.48
C ASP A 578 19.83 23.35 -9.11
N PRO A 579 20.31 24.27 -9.98
CA PRO A 579 21.54 25.00 -9.76
C PRO A 579 21.39 26.15 -8.76
N ARG A 580 20.17 26.42 -8.27
CA ARG A 580 19.92 27.53 -7.34
C ARG A 580 20.60 27.24 -6.00
N PRO A 581 21.01 28.26 -5.23
CA PRO A 581 21.53 28.06 -3.89
C PRO A 581 20.56 27.30 -3.00
N VAL A 582 21.08 26.42 -2.14
CA VAL A 582 20.26 25.66 -1.18
C VAL A 582 19.71 26.61 -0.13
N ARG A 583 18.42 26.48 0.21
CA ARG A 583 17.78 27.29 1.28
C ARG A 583 17.74 26.53 2.59
N ALA A 584 17.77 27.23 3.72
CA ALA A 584 17.79 26.61 5.05
C ALA A 584 16.58 25.70 5.30
N GLU A 585 15.41 26.05 4.75
CA GLU A 585 14.16 25.31 4.91
C GLU A 585 14.18 23.97 4.16
N GLU A 586 15.09 23.80 3.19
CA GLU A 586 15.30 22.55 2.45
C GLU A 586 16.29 21.61 3.14
N VAL A 587 17.13 22.15 4.04
CA VAL A 587 18.17 21.38 4.71
C VAL A 587 17.59 20.71 5.96
N ARG A 588 17.93 19.44 6.15
CA ARG A 588 17.67 18.68 7.36
C ARG A 588 19.01 18.16 7.88
N VAL A 589 19.23 18.26 9.17
CA VAL A 589 20.43 17.74 9.84
C VAL A 589 20.00 16.78 10.93
N LEU A 590 20.70 15.66 11.04
CA LEU A 590 20.48 14.64 12.05
C LEU A 590 21.82 14.27 12.66
N MET A 591 21.99 14.51 13.95
CA MET A 591 23.09 13.97 14.74
C MET A 591 22.57 12.83 15.60
N PHE A 592 23.26 11.70 15.65
CA PHE A 592 22.87 10.56 16.50
C PHE A 592 24.08 9.75 16.95
N ARG A 593 23.89 8.89 17.96
CA ARG A 593 24.93 8.01 18.49
C ARG A 593 24.73 6.55 18.03
N PRO A 594 25.60 5.99 17.17
CA PRO A 594 25.58 4.56 16.84
C PRO A 594 26.03 3.67 18.02
N PRO A 595 25.68 2.37 18.05
CA PRO A 595 24.75 1.66 17.16
C PRO A 595 23.28 1.77 17.63
N SER A 596 23.07 2.29 18.85
CA SER A 596 21.77 2.20 19.53
C SER A 596 20.76 3.30 19.17
N GLY A 597 21.19 4.42 18.57
CA GLY A 597 20.30 5.55 18.22
C GLY A 597 19.66 6.26 19.43
N ARG A 598 19.91 5.79 20.66
CA ARG A 598 19.24 6.25 21.89
C ARG A 598 19.33 7.74 22.14
N TRP A 599 20.36 8.39 21.59
CA TRP A 599 20.49 9.84 21.57
C TRP A 599 20.50 10.32 20.12
N LEU A 600 19.60 11.25 19.81
CA LEU A 600 19.54 11.97 18.54
C LEU A 600 19.24 13.45 18.79
N GLN A 601 19.76 14.30 17.93
CA GLN A 601 19.41 15.72 17.84
C GLN A 601 19.14 16.08 16.37
N ARG A 602 18.06 16.82 16.11
CA ARG A 602 17.75 17.37 14.79
C ARG A 602 17.91 18.89 14.82
N PRO A 603 19.15 19.39 14.78
CA PRO A 603 19.36 20.81 14.87
C PRO A 603 18.79 21.50 13.62
N ALA A 604 18.11 22.63 13.84
CA ALA A 604 17.62 23.45 12.75
C ALA A 604 18.82 24.17 12.11
N PRO A 605 19.10 23.97 10.81
CA PRO A 605 20.20 24.66 10.15
C PRO A 605 19.86 26.14 9.99
N ARG A 606 20.77 27.00 10.45
CA ARG A 606 20.72 28.45 10.20
C ARG A 606 21.63 28.76 9.02
N ARG A 607 21.12 29.48 8.03
CA ARG A 607 21.96 29.99 6.94
C ARG A 607 22.81 31.16 7.46
N VAL A 608 24.12 31.03 7.41
CA VAL A 608 25.08 32.09 7.77
C VAL A 608 25.33 32.96 6.54
N GLU A 609 25.67 32.31 5.42
CA GLU A 609 25.91 32.92 4.10
C GLU A 609 25.38 31.98 3.01
N GLU A 610 25.48 32.39 1.75
CA GLU A 610 25.03 31.56 0.64
C GLU A 610 25.79 30.23 0.58
N GLY A 611 25.06 29.13 0.69
CA GLY A 611 25.62 27.78 0.76
C GLY A 611 26.26 27.42 2.11
N LEU A 612 26.44 28.35 3.05
CA LEU A 612 27.04 28.09 4.37
C LEU A 612 25.97 27.99 5.46
N PHE A 613 25.94 26.85 6.16
CA PHE A 613 24.97 26.55 7.19
C PHE A 613 25.67 26.29 8.52
N GLU A 614 25.01 26.69 9.61
CA GLU A 614 25.44 26.45 10.98
C GLU A 614 24.35 25.70 11.73
N VAL A 615 24.77 24.71 12.52
CA VAL A 615 23.90 23.95 13.42
C VAL A 615 24.50 23.94 14.82
N GLU A 616 23.66 24.15 15.82
CA GLU A 616 24.04 24.00 17.23
C GLU A 616 23.80 22.55 17.67
N VAL A 617 24.86 21.87 18.10
CA VAL A 617 24.77 20.50 18.64
C VAL A 617 25.20 20.45 20.10
N THR A 618 24.56 19.60 20.90
CA THR A 618 24.82 19.50 22.35
C THR A 618 24.85 18.02 22.76
N PRO A 619 25.89 17.26 22.37
CA PRO A 619 25.99 15.84 22.70
C PRO A 619 26.01 15.67 24.22
N SER A 620 25.16 14.80 24.77
CA SER A 620 25.00 14.68 26.24
C SER A 620 26.00 13.73 26.91
N GLU A 621 26.55 12.77 26.17
CA GLU A 621 27.39 11.71 26.71
C GLU A 621 28.68 11.56 25.89
N PRO A 622 29.78 11.04 26.48
CA PRO A 622 30.96 10.65 25.72
C PRO A 622 30.67 9.51 24.73
N GLY A 623 31.29 9.57 23.55
CA GLY A 623 31.14 8.52 22.53
C GLY A 623 31.35 9.00 21.10
N GLN A 624 31.09 8.11 20.15
CA GLN A 624 31.11 8.39 18.72
C GLN A 624 29.72 8.79 18.24
N TYR A 625 29.62 9.88 17.50
CA TYR A 625 28.39 10.41 16.95
C TYR A 625 28.52 10.54 15.43
N GLN A 626 27.40 10.41 14.72
CA GLN A 626 27.32 10.66 13.29
C GLN A 626 26.41 11.87 13.04
N LEU A 627 26.88 12.80 12.21
CA LEU A 627 26.14 13.96 11.71
C LEU A 627 25.81 13.72 10.23
N LEU A 628 24.54 13.55 9.93
CA LEU A 628 23.98 13.40 8.59
C LEU A 628 23.34 14.71 8.15
N VAL A 629 23.50 15.05 6.87
CA VAL A 629 22.83 16.18 6.21
C VAL A 629 22.00 15.63 5.06
N GLY A 630 20.78 16.16 4.90
CA GLY A 630 19.86 15.76 3.84
C GLY A 630 19.14 16.96 3.23
N VAL A 631 18.93 16.90 1.91
CA VAL A 631 18.15 17.83 1.09
C VAL A 631 17.24 17.00 0.17
N GLU A 632 16.16 16.49 0.74
CA GLU A 632 15.30 15.48 0.11
C GLU A 632 14.65 15.98 -1.18
N GLY A 633 14.19 17.23 -1.21
CA GLY A 633 13.62 17.88 -2.39
C GLY A 633 14.58 18.02 -3.58
N ARG A 634 15.87 17.73 -3.38
CA ARG A 634 16.92 17.74 -4.42
C ARG A 634 17.55 16.37 -4.67
N GLY A 635 16.89 15.30 -4.23
CA GLY A 635 17.35 13.93 -4.46
C GLY A 635 18.50 13.48 -3.55
N ALA A 636 18.73 14.18 -2.42
CA ALA A 636 19.71 13.81 -1.41
C ALA A 636 19.06 13.60 -0.03
N PRO A 637 18.22 12.56 0.18
CA PRO A 637 17.77 12.19 1.53
C PRO A 637 18.94 11.79 2.43
N PHE A 638 18.69 11.65 3.74
CA PHE A 638 19.71 11.19 4.68
C PHE A 638 20.34 9.87 4.23
N GLY A 639 21.67 9.79 4.31
CA GLY A 639 22.45 8.64 3.86
C GLY A 639 22.97 8.74 2.42
N VAL A 640 22.48 9.70 1.62
CA VAL A 640 23.02 9.98 0.28
C VAL A 640 24.28 10.86 0.35
N LEU A 641 24.22 11.96 1.11
CA LEU A 641 25.40 12.81 1.36
C LEU A 641 26.35 12.12 2.36
N PRO A 642 27.67 12.38 2.28
CA PRO A 642 28.64 11.92 3.27
C PRO A 642 28.23 12.35 4.67
N HIS A 643 28.50 11.49 5.66
CA HIS A 643 28.28 11.81 7.06
C HIS A 643 29.59 12.24 7.72
N PHE A 644 29.48 13.01 8.80
CA PHE A 644 30.63 13.36 9.63
C PHE A 644 30.62 12.52 10.90
N THR A 645 31.75 11.88 11.20
CA THR A 645 31.96 11.19 12.47
C THR A 645 32.59 12.16 13.47
N LEU A 646 31.93 12.34 14.61
CA LEU A 646 32.31 13.26 15.67
C LEU A 646 32.63 12.48 16.94
N SER A 647 33.83 12.67 17.47
CA SER A 647 34.21 12.12 18.76
C SER A 647 33.79 13.09 19.87
N VAL A 648 33.13 12.60 20.92
CA VAL A 648 32.79 13.38 22.11
C VAL A 648 33.58 12.80 23.29
N GLN A 649 34.44 13.61 23.91
CA GLN A 649 35.32 13.20 25.00
C GLN A 649 35.09 14.07 26.25
N PRO A 650 35.21 13.50 27.46
CA PRO A 650 35.17 14.29 28.69
C PRO A 650 36.28 15.35 28.66
N THR A 651 35.96 16.58 29.04
CA THR A 651 36.96 17.62 29.21
C THR A 651 37.90 17.19 30.34
N LEU A 652 39.17 16.89 30.03
CA LEU A 652 40.20 16.65 31.04
C LEU A 652 40.35 17.92 31.87
N ALA A 653 39.80 17.93 33.09
CA ALA A 653 40.09 18.96 34.06
C ALA A 653 41.61 18.96 34.30
N ALA A 654 42.27 20.10 34.06
CA ALA A 654 43.66 20.29 34.38
C ALA A 654 43.91 19.92 35.85
N ARG A 655 44.80 18.96 36.10
CA ARG A 655 45.27 18.68 37.46
C ARG A 655 45.90 19.96 38.02
N PRO A 656 45.55 20.40 39.24
CA PRO A 656 46.30 21.48 39.88
C PRO A 656 47.75 21.05 40.07
N SER A 657 48.68 21.95 39.74
CA SER A 657 50.11 21.77 39.99
C SER A 657 50.37 21.44 41.46
N PRO A 658 51.24 20.46 41.78
CA PRO A 658 51.61 20.22 43.17
C PRO A 658 52.39 21.42 43.71
N GLU A 659 51.91 22.00 44.80
CA GLU A 659 52.67 22.95 45.61
C GLU A 659 54.01 22.34 46.02
N ALA A 660 55.09 23.11 45.86
CA ALA A 660 56.40 22.77 46.38
C ALA A 660 56.38 22.91 47.92
N PRO A 661 57.06 22.01 48.65
CA PRO A 661 57.06 22.07 50.11
C PRO A 661 57.99 23.19 50.61
N GLN A 662 57.41 24.17 51.30
CA GLN A 662 57.98 24.82 52.50
C GLN A 662 56.93 25.62 53.25
#